data_AF-A0A1L7AJ64-F1
#
_entry.id   AF-A0A1L7AJ64-F1
#
_cell.length_a   1.000
_cell.length_b   1.000
_cell.length_c   1.000
_cell.angle_alpha   90.00
_cell.angle_beta   90.00
_cell.angle_gamma   90.00
#
_symmetry.space_group_name_H-M   'P 1'
#
loop_
_entity.id
_entity.type
_entity.pdbx_description
1 polymer ?
#
loop_
_entity_poly.entity_id
_entity_poly.type
_entity_poly.pdbx_seq_one_letter_code
_entity_poly.pdbx_strand_id
1 'polypeptide(L)'
;MRLLIDMQGAQGTSRLRGIGRYSRDLALSLAREARGHEVHLLLNGTLGDGGDALREAFGDLLPDSAFHRWWGPEGAPDVTEPRPARRAAGEILRAEAIAALAPDLLLATSLFEGSSDDVIARWPPDRARPATAAICYDLIPLIQRQDYLDGPWAGAQRLKDWYFRCLHEMAEADLLLAISEASRQDAMEQLALPGDQVVNIRAGYSPVFGPQRMDAAERQALLGRYGLRDGFVLFVGGGDPRKNEAGLLRAQALLPPALRARHQLVIVGATDPGEFVLARKAAGLGAEEAALIRFVPEADLPALYAACSLSVLPSFYEGFGLPVLEAMACGAPAIGSRAGSLPEVIGLEEALFDPHDPADIARVMSRALAEPGFRARLLAHAPAQAARFGWADTAARSWSALEALLESPRLRDRPAHLVPGRRLPRLALVSPLPPQPTGIADYTRELAPALARHYDVTLVCESGHTEDERLRGAFPVLDAATFRSLGERFDRVLYQLGNSDLHDFQYRGLLAEQPGVATLHDSFLSGHALWQAYRNGDRERFVAALHASHGWPAVATWLREGEIAATRAWPCSLPVLRDTIGVIQHSRHAVEWTQRHYDAATAGEPAIIPHLRRIPPKGDRAAARRRLGLAPDLPVIASFGILAASKLPDRLVAACHGLRGEGQRPLLALVGEAVEQLDLPRESATLRLTGRVSPQAYADWMAAADIAVQLRDHSRGETSGALIDCLAAGLPVVVNRHGTMSQVPDDCLRTIPERFEDGDLRVVLQELLQDPASGRQLGARAREWVRETLSPERIGLAYREAIEAFHARPDAFLRLGDPFRGALLPPGSAGDWAAVARASTANFPPRRPPFLFLDVTEGWPDMAELERLLLAHPPTLRVEPVRFEVPVEDGDASRAAHPLPPAPPGTYRTAPEAAFELLGQRFAHLRPGVLPPAPGDLLLRPSADPLPMDRQSALRALERRGCILAARDAAGTAVPAAGAILPVWFQALLPS
;
A
#
# COMPACT_ATOMS: atom_id res chain seq x y z
N MET A 1 27.17 17.23 12.64
CA MET A 1 26.85 15.97 11.95
C MET A 1 27.83 15.73 10.83
N ARG A 2 27.97 14.48 10.39
CA ARG A 2 28.67 14.05 9.18
C ARG A 2 27.66 13.85 8.06
N LEU A 3 27.68 14.76 7.08
CA LEU A 3 26.89 14.67 5.86
C LEU A 3 27.70 14.00 4.76
N LEU A 4 27.22 12.86 4.26
CA LEU A 4 27.77 12.22 3.07
C LEU A 4 26.90 12.54 1.85
N ILE A 5 27.45 13.19 0.84
CA ILE A 5 26.76 13.53 -0.40
C ILE A 5 27.16 12.51 -1.48
N ASP A 6 26.19 11.76 -2.01
CA ASP A 6 26.41 10.90 -3.16
C ASP A 6 26.40 11.71 -4.45
N MET A 7 27.57 11.84 -5.06
CA MET A 7 27.79 12.71 -6.22
C MET A 7 27.52 12.04 -7.57
N GLN A 8 26.96 10.82 -7.59
CA GLN A 8 26.70 10.12 -8.86
C GLN A 8 25.84 10.93 -9.85
N GLY A 9 24.91 11.77 -9.38
CA GLY A 9 24.13 12.66 -10.26
C GLY A 9 24.99 13.69 -11.02
N ALA A 10 26.17 14.05 -10.49
CA ALA A 10 27.16 14.90 -11.14
C ALA A 10 28.24 14.11 -11.91
N GLN A 11 28.24 12.77 -11.85
CA GLN A 11 29.19 11.91 -12.57
C GLN A 11 28.58 11.21 -13.80
N GLY A 12 27.30 10.83 -13.73
CA GLY A 12 26.61 10.06 -14.75
C GLY A 12 26.28 10.82 -16.04
N THR A 13 25.36 10.29 -16.83
CA THR A 13 24.92 10.86 -18.12
C THR A 13 24.38 12.29 -18.00
N SER A 14 23.85 12.66 -16.85
CA SER A 14 23.37 14.01 -16.54
C SER A 14 24.47 15.04 -16.20
N ARG A 15 25.75 14.66 -16.11
CA ARG A 15 26.85 15.53 -15.61
C ARG A 15 26.97 16.89 -16.34
N LEU A 16 26.64 16.93 -17.64
CA LEU A 16 26.68 18.14 -18.48
C LEU A 16 25.29 18.74 -18.72
N ARG A 17 24.26 18.26 -18.03
CA ARG A 17 22.87 18.72 -18.12
C ARG A 17 22.45 19.41 -16.83
N GLY A 18 21.19 19.88 -16.79
CA GLY A 18 20.65 20.60 -15.65
C GLY A 18 20.82 19.89 -14.30
N ILE A 19 20.52 18.59 -14.23
CA ILE A 19 20.61 17.79 -13.00
C ILE A 19 22.05 17.70 -12.47
N GLY A 20 23.02 17.38 -13.34
CA GLY A 20 24.42 17.26 -12.92
C GLY A 20 25.03 18.59 -12.46
N ARG A 21 24.73 19.67 -13.19
CA ARG A 21 25.14 21.04 -12.79
C ARG A 21 24.52 21.43 -11.45
N TYR A 22 23.23 21.17 -11.28
CA TYR A 22 22.52 21.43 -10.02
C TYR A 22 23.13 20.63 -8.86
N SER A 23 23.34 19.32 -9.05
CA SER A 23 23.93 18.43 -8.05
C SER A 23 25.28 18.97 -7.57
N ARG A 24 26.15 19.36 -8.50
CA ARG A 24 27.46 19.94 -8.22
C ARG A 24 27.35 21.27 -7.47
N ASP A 25 26.58 22.21 -7.99
CA ASP A 25 26.55 23.58 -7.46
C ASP A 25 25.85 23.66 -6.08
N LEU A 26 24.85 22.80 -5.83
CA LEU A 26 24.28 22.63 -4.50
C LEU A 26 25.31 22.04 -3.53
N ALA A 27 25.98 20.95 -3.89
CA ALA A 27 26.98 20.31 -3.04
C ALA A 27 28.15 21.26 -2.70
N LEU A 28 28.62 22.04 -3.69
CA LEU A 28 29.62 23.09 -3.47
C LEU A 28 29.14 24.12 -2.44
N SER A 29 27.88 24.52 -2.52
CA SER A 29 27.32 25.54 -1.64
C SER A 29 27.04 25.01 -0.24
N LEU A 30 26.64 23.74 -0.12
CA LEU A 30 26.57 23.05 1.17
C LEU A 30 27.94 22.96 1.84
N ALA A 31 29.00 22.62 1.08
CA ALA A 31 30.36 22.56 1.59
C ALA A 31 30.89 23.94 2.03
N ARG A 32 30.60 25.01 1.28
CA ARG A 32 30.93 26.40 1.68
C ARG A 32 30.21 26.82 2.96
N GLU A 33 28.93 26.48 3.07
CA GLU A 33 28.05 26.88 4.17
C GLU A 33 27.92 25.78 5.22
N ALA A 34 28.98 25.01 5.51
CA ALA A 34 28.88 23.77 6.29
C ALA A 34 28.39 23.92 7.74
N ARG A 35 28.26 25.14 8.29
CA ARG A 35 27.73 25.42 9.66
C ARG A 35 28.39 24.60 10.79
N GLY A 36 29.67 24.23 10.63
CA GLY A 36 30.39 23.39 11.60
C GLY A 36 30.10 21.90 11.50
N HIS A 37 29.47 21.44 10.41
CA HIS A 37 29.28 20.04 10.06
C HIS A 37 30.41 19.50 9.17
N GLU A 38 30.59 18.18 9.16
CA GLU A 38 31.56 17.50 8.29
C GLU A 38 30.97 17.22 6.91
N VAL A 39 31.51 17.94 5.92
CA VAL A 39 31.47 17.78 4.46
C VAL A 39 32.08 16.51 3.86
N HIS A 40 31.36 15.43 3.51
CA HIS A 40 31.96 14.30 2.77
C HIS A 40 31.30 14.03 1.43
N LEU A 41 32.10 13.65 0.43
CA LEU A 41 31.62 13.31 -0.91
C LEU A 41 31.89 11.83 -1.21
N LEU A 42 30.87 11.13 -1.70
CA LEU A 42 30.99 9.77 -2.22
C LEU A 42 31.01 9.80 -3.74
N LEU A 43 32.06 9.23 -4.33
CA LEU A 43 32.30 9.13 -5.76
C LEU A 43 32.22 7.67 -6.22
N ASN A 44 31.52 7.41 -7.31
CA ASN A 44 31.56 6.11 -7.98
C ASN A 44 32.76 6.06 -8.93
N GLY A 45 33.71 5.15 -8.68
CA GLY A 45 34.93 4.97 -9.45
C GLY A 45 34.70 4.45 -10.87
N THR A 46 33.57 3.81 -11.15
CA THR A 46 33.27 3.27 -12.50
C THR A 46 32.85 4.34 -13.50
N LEU A 47 32.51 5.56 -13.04
CA LEU A 47 31.98 6.64 -13.88
C LEU A 47 33.06 7.57 -14.50
N GLY A 48 34.29 7.06 -14.65
CA GLY A 48 35.41 7.75 -15.32
C GLY A 48 35.83 9.09 -14.69
N ASP A 49 36.38 9.98 -15.52
CA ASP A 49 37.08 11.22 -15.10
C ASP A 49 36.22 12.26 -14.35
N GLY A 50 34.89 12.07 -14.29
CA GLY A 50 33.99 12.99 -13.58
C GLY A 50 34.34 13.14 -12.10
N GLY A 51 34.91 12.11 -11.47
CA GLY A 51 35.33 12.16 -10.07
C GLY A 51 36.52 13.09 -9.82
N ASP A 52 37.47 13.20 -10.75
CA ASP A 52 38.66 14.02 -10.56
C ASP A 52 38.33 15.51 -10.81
N ALA A 53 37.46 15.83 -11.78
CA ALA A 53 36.93 17.18 -11.96
C ALA A 53 36.13 17.67 -10.74
N LEU A 54 35.38 16.78 -10.08
CA LEU A 54 34.71 17.09 -8.81
C LEU A 54 35.73 17.30 -7.69
N ARG A 55 36.81 16.51 -7.61
CA ARG A 55 37.85 16.75 -6.60
C ARG A 55 38.51 18.11 -6.77
N GLU A 56 38.86 18.48 -8.00
CA GLU A 56 39.41 19.79 -8.32
C GLU A 56 38.45 20.94 -7.93
N ALA A 57 37.17 20.82 -8.28
CA ALA A 57 36.18 21.86 -7.97
C ALA A 57 35.96 22.09 -6.46
N PHE A 58 36.24 21.09 -5.61
CA PHE A 58 36.04 21.15 -4.16
C PHE A 58 37.35 21.28 -3.36
N GLY A 59 38.52 21.23 -4.02
CA GLY A 59 39.82 21.14 -3.34
C GLY A 59 40.13 22.27 -2.36
N ASP A 60 39.61 23.47 -2.63
CA ASP A 60 39.77 24.64 -1.74
C ASP A 60 38.80 24.63 -0.54
N LEU A 61 37.77 23.77 -0.57
CA LEU A 61 36.68 23.74 0.41
C LEU A 61 36.75 22.54 1.35
N LEU A 62 37.23 21.39 0.85
CA LEU A 62 37.23 20.13 1.57
C LEU A 62 38.63 19.49 1.56
N PRO A 63 39.08 18.89 2.67
CA PRO A 63 40.35 18.17 2.70
C PRO A 63 40.28 16.87 1.89
N ASP A 64 41.42 16.32 1.47
CA ASP A 64 41.48 15.05 0.71
C ASP A 64 40.76 13.88 1.41
N SER A 65 40.76 13.87 2.75
CA SER A 65 40.06 12.86 3.57
C SER A 65 38.54 12.93 3.47
N ALA A 66 37.98 13.98 2.86
CA ALA A 66 36.55 14.14 2.62
C ALA A 66 36.05 13.39 1.38
N PHE A 67 36.96 12.97 0.49
CA PHE A 67 36.62 12.34 -0.78
C PHE A 67 36.72 10.82 -0.70
N HIS A 68 35.58 10.15 -0.77
CA HIS A 68 35.49 8.70 -0.71
C HIS A 68 35.16 8.13 -2.07
N ARG A 69 35.87 7.07 -2.47
CA ARG A 69 35.62 6.38 -3.75
C ARG A 69 35.23 4.94 -3.50
N TRP A 70 34.15 4.49 -4.11
CA TRP A 70 33.74 3.08 -4.14
C TRP A 70 33.76 2.56 -5.58
N TRP A 71 33.84 1.25 -5.75
CA TRP A 71 33.90 0.61 -7.06
C TRP A 71 32.84 -0.47 -7.18
N GLY A 72 31.92 -0.28 -8.13
CA GLY A 72 30.92 -1.27 -8.52
C GLY A 72 31.34 -2.11 -9.72
N PRO A 73 30.49 -3.05 -10.16
CA PRO A 73 30.70 -3.78 -11.40
C PRO A 73 30.40 -2.89 -12.62
N GLU A 74 31.29 -2.90 -13.61
CA GLU A 74 31.06 -2.21 -14.89
C GLU A 74 29.94 -2.86 -15.72
N GLY A 75 29.21 -2.02 -16.46
CA GLY A 75 28.14 -2.45 -17.35
C GLY A 75 26.92 -2.98 -16.58
N ALA A 76 26.39 -2.16 -15.69
CA ALA A 76 25.20 -2.42 -14.87
C ALA A 76 24.05 -1.40 -15.10
N PRO A 77 23.71 -1.00 -16.35
CA PRO A 77 22.53 -0.18 -16.60
C PRO A 77 21.25 -0.98 -16.29
N ASP A 78 20.21 -0.30 -15.80
CA ASP A 78 18.96 -0.96 -15.41
C ASP A 78 18.00 -1.18 -16.59
N VAL A 79 18.12 -0.39 -17.68
CA VAL A 79 17.15 -0.42 -18.79
C VAL A 79 17.76 -0.89 -20.10
N THR A 80 18.84 -0.26 -20.59
CA THR A 80 19.33 -0.47 -21.96
C THR A 80 19.90 -1.87 -22.21
N GLU A 81 20.57 -2.46 -21.22
CA GLU A 81 21.07 -3.85 -21.24
C GLU A 81 21.11 -4.44 -19.82
N PRO A 82 19.96 -4.82 -19.24
CA PRO A 82 19.87 -5.13 -17.82
C PRO A 82 20.71 -6.35 -17.45
N ARG A 83 21.56 -6.19 -16.44
CA ARG A 83 22.32 -7.29 -15.80
C ARG A 83 21.97 -7.35 -14.31
N PRO A 84 20.81 -7.92 -13.92
CA PRO A 84 20.27 -7.81 -12.57
C PRO A 84 21.24 -8.26 -11.46
N ALA A 85 22.00 -9.33 -11.70
CA ALA A 85 23.00 -9.82 -10.75
C ALA A 85 24.15 -8.81 -10.52
N ARG A 86 24.61 -8.13 -11.58
CA ARG A 86 25.64 -7.08 -11.45
C ARG A 86 25.06 -5.85 -10.76
N ARG A 87 23.85 -5.45 -11.13
CA ARG A 87 23.14 -4.33 -10.50
C ARG A 87 23.01 -4.55 -8.99
N ALA A 88 22.48 -5.70 -8.58
CA ALA A 88 22.33 -6.06 -7.17
C ALA A 88 23.69 -6.08 -6.43
N ALA A 89 24.75 -6.60 -7.05
CA ALA A 89 26.09 -6.54 -6.47
C ALA A 89 26.59 -5.09 -6.29
N GLY A 90 26.33 -4.21 -7.26
CA GLY A 90 26.63 -2.78 -7.15
C GLY A 90 25.86 -2.08 -6.03
N GLU A 91 24.56 -2.38 -5.88
CA GLU A 91 23.71 -1.86 -4.79
C GLU A 91 24.27 -2.25 -3.42
N ILE A 92 24.68 -3.52 -3.25
CA ILE A 92 25.31 -4.02 -2.02
C ILE A 92 26.66 -3.33 -1.78
N LEU A 93 27.56 -3.31 -2.77
CA LEU A 93 28.90 -2.70 -2.61
C LEU A 93 28.82 -1.21 -2.25
N ARG A 94 27.90 -0.46 -2.88
CA ARG A 94 27.65 0.94 -2.52
C ARG A 94 27.14 1.06 -1.09
N ALA A 95 26.18 0.25 -0.69
CA ALA A 95 25.61 0.29 0.66
C ALA A 95 26.66 -0.04 1.74
N GLU A 96 27.51 -1.04 1.52
CA GLU A 96 28.61 -1.39 2.44
C GLU A 96 29.66 -0.26 2.50
N ALA A 97 29.99 0.37 1.36
CA ALA A 97 30.89 1.51 1.34
C ALA A 97 30.32 2.70 2.14
N ILE A 98 29.03 3.00 1.98
CA ILE A 98 28.34 4.04 2.76
C ILE A 98 28.32 3.68 4.24
N ALA A 99 27.99 2.43 4.59
CA ALA A 99 27.94 1.97 5.98
C ALA A 99 29.30 2.09 6.67
N ALA A 100 30.40 1.76 5.98
CA ALA A 100 31.75 1.86 6.50
C ALA A 100 32.17 3.31 6.84
N LEU A 101 31.60 4.31 6.17
CA LEU A 101 31.84 5.73 6.44
C LEU A 101 31.06 6.25 7.65
N ALA A 102 30.06 5.49 8.12
CA ALA A 102 29.17 5.80 9.23
C ALA A 102 28.64 7.25 9.18
N PRO A 103 27.98 7.68 8.09
CA PRO A 103 27.41 9.02 8.02
C PRO A 103 26.22 9.17 8.98
N ASP A 104 26.07 10.36 9.56
CA ASP A 104 24.84 10.72 10.27
C ASP A 104 23.67 10.86 9.27
N LEU A 105 23.97 11.36 8.07
CA LEU A 105 22.99 11.56 7.00
C LEU A 105 23.62 11.36 5.61
N LEU A 106 22.89 10.66 4.73
CA LEU A 106 23.20 10.50 3.31
C LEU A 106 22.32 11.44 2.47
N LEU A 107 22.92 12.28 1.63
CA LEU A 107 22.22 13.08 0.62
C LEU A 107 22.42 12.45 -0.77
N ALA A 108 21.35 11.89 -1.34
CA ALA A 108 21.35 11.42 -2.73
C ALA A 108 21.02 12.58 -3.67
N THR A 109 21.97 12.98 -4.53
CA THR A 109 21.75 14.13 -5.42
C THR A 109 20.85 13.82 -6.60
N SER A 110 20.71 12.56 -7.01
CA SER A 110 19.72 12.14 -8.00
C SER A 110 19.38 10.66 -7.82
N LEU A 111 18.07 10.34 -7.85
CA LEU A 111 17.56 8.96 -7.78
C LEU A 111 17.11 8.43 -9.14
N PHE A 112 16.87 9.32 -10.13
CA PHE A 112 16.38 8.96 -11.46
C PHE A 112 17.53 8.88 -12.48
N GLU A 113 18.58 8.13 -12.13
CA GLU A 113 19.76 7.88 -12.96
C GLU A 113 20.00 6.36 -13.10
N GLY A 114 20.98 5.94 -13.91
CA GLY A 114 21.33 4.52 -14.01
C GLY A 114 20.47 3.71 -14.98
N SER A 115 19.64 4.37 -15.81
CA SER A 115 18.85 3.69 -16.83
C SER A 115 19.73 3.17 -17.97
N SER A 116 20.76 3.93 -18.35
CA SER A 116 21.66 3.64 -19.46
C SER A 116 23.15 3.69 -19.08
N ASP A 117 23.47 3.98 -17.82
CA ASP A 117 24.84 4.06 -17.29
C ASP A 117 24.99 3.29 -15.97
N ASP A 118 26.21 3.28 -15.41
CA ASP A 118 26.58 2.54 -14.20
C ASP A 118 26.27 3.30 -12.90
N VAL A 119 25.37 4.29 -12.94
CA VAL A 119 24.88 4.94 -11.71
C VAL A 119 24.00 3.97 -10.93
N ILE A 120 24.33 3.81 -9.64
CA ILE A 120 23.60 2.95 -8.70
C ILE A 120 23.01 3.82 -7.60
N ALA A 121 21.71 4.12 -7.70
CA ALA A 121 21.00 4.96 -6.72
C ALA A 121 20.25 4.13 -5.66
N ARG A 122 19.66 3.00 -6.06
CA ARG A 122 18.78 2.17 -5.23
C ARG A 122 19.52 1.62 -4.00
N TRP A 123 18.83 1.59 -2.87
CA TRP A 123 19.31 0.90 -1.68
C TRP A 123 18.93 -0.58 -1.71
N PRO A 124 19.85 -1.50 -1.36
CA PRO A 124 19.53 -2.91 -1.30
C PRO A 124 18.48 -3.18 -0.20
N PRO A 125 17.38 -3.90 -0.51
CA PRO A 125 16.26 -4.08 0.41
C PRO A 125 16.60 -4.95 1.62
N ASP A 126 17.74 -5.68 1.58
CA ASP A 126 18.20 -6.52 2.67
C ASP A 126 19.21 -5.83 3.57
N ARG A 127 19.37 -4.49 3.51
CA ARG A 127 20.29 -3.75 4.37
C ARG A 127 19.60 -2.60 5.07
N ALA A 128 19.96 -2.38 6.32
CA ALA A 128 19.55 -1.18 7.04
C ALA A 128 20.09 0.09 6.36
N ARG A 129 19.21 1.06 6.15
CA ARG A 129 19.51 2.35 5.50
C ARG A 129 19.91 3.41 6.53
N PRO A 130 20.92 4.26 6.27
CA PRO A 130 21.17 5.46 7.08
C PRO A 130 20.02 6.47 6.97
N ALA A 131 20.03 7.54 7.77
CA ALA A 131 19.10 8.65 7.50
C ALA A 131 19.40 9.21 6.10
N THR A 132 18.39 9.31 5.25
CA THR A 132 18.56 9.65 3.83
C THR A 132 17.71 10.85 3.45
N ALA A 133 18.35 11.86 2.87
CA ALA A 133 17.68 12.91 2.12
C ALA A 133 17.91 12.72 0.60
N ALA A 134 16.95 13.11 -0.23
CA ALA A 134 17.09 13.07 -1.69
C ALA A 134 16.56 14.34 -2.35
N ILE A 135 17.15 14.75 -3.47
CA ILE A 135 16.67 15.90 -4.25
C ILE A 135 15.49 15.47 -5.13
N CYS A 136 14.38 16.20 -5.05
CA CYS A 136 13.22 16.04 -5.92
C CYS A 136 13.22 17.15 -6.98
N TYR A 137 13.68 16.80 -8.18
CA TYR A 137 13.69 17.73 -9.32
C TYR A 137 12.29 17.94 -9.88
N ASP A 138 11.67 16.87 -10.34
CA ASP A 138 10.30 16.83 -10.83
C ASP A 138 9.80 15.39 -10.91
N LEU A 139 8.49 15.25 -11.12
CA LEU A 139 7.83 13.98 -11.42
C LEU A 139 7.13 14.03 -12.79
N ILE A 140 7.70 14.77 -13.75
CA ILE A 140 7.11 14.99 -15.07
C ILE A 140 6.76 13.68 -15.78
N PRO A 141 7.64 12.65 -15.82
CA PRO A 141 7.28 11.38 -16.45
C PRO A 141 6.04 10.71 -15.83
N LEU A 142 5.78 10.92 -14.52
CA LEU A 142 4.58 10.42 -13.86
C LEU A 142 3.34 11.29 -14.12
N ILE A 143 3.51 12.59 -14.33
CA ILE A 143 2.40 13.53 -14.58
C ILE A 143 1.96 13.44 -16.06
N GLN A 144 2.92 13.36 -16.98
CA GLN A 144 2.72 13.31 -18.43
C GLN A 144 2.98 11.89 -18.97
N ARG A 145 2.41 10.87 -18.31
CA ARG A 145 2.76 9.46 -18.54
C ARG A 145 2.64 9.00 -19.98
N GLN A 146 1.66 9.49 -20.72
CA GLN A 146 1.43 9.11 -22.11
C GLN A 146 2.65 9.42 -22.99
N ASP A 147 3.33 10.53 -22.69
CA ASP A 147 4.47 11.00 -23.47
C ASP A 147 5.81 10.36 -23.05
N TYR A 148 5.93 9.90 -21.79
CA TYR A 148 7.21 9.42 -21.23
C TYR A 148 7.25 7.95 -20.80
N LEU A 149 6.13 7.35 -20.41
CA LEU A 149 6.09 6.01 -19.80
C LEU A 149 5.19 5.02 -20.55
N ASP A 150 4.05 5.48 -21.06
CA ASP A 150 2.97 4.62 -21.57
C ASP A 150 2.91 4.52 -23.10
N GLY A 151 3.95 4.99 -23.81
CA GLY A 151 3.94 4.97 -25.26
C GLY A 151 4.37 3.63 -25.90
N PRO A 152 4.05 3.42 -27.19
CA PRO A 152 4.10 2.10 -27.84
C PRO A 152 5.49 1.69 -28.35
N TRP A 153 6.56 2.10 -27.68
CA TRP A 153 7.94 1.81 -28.12
C TRP A 153 8.56 0.61 -27.39
N ALA A 154 9.51 -0.05 -28.07
CA ALA A 154 10.25 -1.17 -27.50
C ALA A 154 11.02 -0.73 -26.25
N GLY A 155 10.84 -1.44 -25.13
CA GLY A 155 11.49 -1.13 -23.86
C GLY A 155 10.70 -0.18 -22.94
N ALA A 156 9.55 0.36 -23.37
CA ALA A 156 8.69 1.20 -22.52
C ALA A 156 8.39 0.55 -21.16
N GLN A 157 8.07 -0.75 -21.16
CA GLN A 157 7.79 -1.48 -19.91
C GLN A 157 9.00 -1.53 -18.95
N ARG A 158 10.23 -1.71 -19.47
CA ARG A 158 11.45 -1.74 -18.65
C ARG A 158 11.75 -0.35 -18.07
N LEU A 159 11.61 0.69 -18.90
CA LEU A 159 11.76 2.08 -18.46
C LEU A 159 10.78 2.41 -17.34
N LYS A 160 9.53 1.98 -17.51
CA LYS A 160 8.46 2.16 -16.52
C LYS A 160 8.78 1.46 -15.20
N ASP A 161 9.23 0.21 -15.24
CA ASP A 161 9.60 -0.55 -14.05
C ASP A 161 10.78 0.10 -13.31
N TRP A 162 11.80 0.56 -14.05
CA TRP A 162 12.92 1.34 -13.50
C TRP A 162 12.45 2.65 -12.87
N TYR A 163 11.56 3.38 -13.53
CA TYR A 163 11.05 4.65 -13.03
C TYR A 163 10.25 4.44 -11.73
N PHE A 164 9.42 3.40 -11.65
CA PHE A 164 8.70 3.05 -10.42
C PHE A 164 9.61 2.55 -9.29
N ARG A 165 10.74 1.89 -9.60
CA ARG A 165 11.80 1.63 -8.62
C ARG A 165 12.38 2.93 -8.05
N CYS A 166 12.69 3.89 -8.90
CA CYS A 166 13.23 5.18 -8.49
C CYS A 166 12.21 5.98 -7.65
N LEU A 167 10.91 5.92 -8.01
CA LEU A 167 9.83 6.50 -7.21
C LEU A 167 9.70 5.85 -5.84
N HIS A 168 9.84 4.52 -5.75
CA HIS A 168 9.83 3.83 -4.47
C HIS A 168 11.02 4.25 -3.61
N GLU A 169 12.23 4.27 -4.19
CA GLU A 169 13.44 4.74 -3.51
C GLU A 169 13.29 6.19 -3.01
N MET A 170 12.66 7.06 -3.80
CA MET A 170 12.35 8.44 -3.41
C MET A 170 11.33 8.51 -2.27
N ALA A 171 10.29 7.67 -2.30
CA ALA A 171 9.29 7.61 -1.23
C ALA A 171 9.83 7.02 0.08
N GLU A 172 10.92 6.26 0.02
CA GLU A 172 11.63 5.71 1.19
C GLU A 172 12.69 6.67 1.77
N ALA A 173 12.96 7.80 1.12
CA ALA A 173 13.82 8.83 1.69
C ALA A 173 13.13 9.47 2.91
N ASP A 174 13.90 9.76 3.96
CA ASP A 174 13.39 10.39 5.18
C ASP A 174 13.05 11.88 4.96
N LEU A 175 13.65 12.50 3.93
CA LEU A 175 13.41 13.87 3.51
C LEU A 175 13.63 14.05 2.01
N LEU A 176 12.73 14.78 1.36
CA LEU A 176 12.87 15.26 -0.01
C LEU A 176 13.16 16.76 -0.03
N LEU A 177 14.18 17.14 -0.78
CA LEU A 177 14.53 18.53 -1.06
C LEU A 177 14.02 18.90 -2.45
N ALA A 178 12.83 19.51 -2.51
CA ALA A 178 12.18 19.90 -3.75
C ALA A 178 12.75 21.22 -4.28
N ILE A 179 12.99 21.29 -5.59
CA ILE A 179 13.60 22.46 -6.22
C ILE A 179 12.62 23.62 -6.47
N SER A 180 11.32 23.40 -6.31
CA SER A 180 10.24 24.38 -6.46
C SER A 180 9.06 24.03 -5.56
N GLU A 181 8.11 24.95 -5.41
CA GLU A 181 6.84 24.65 -4.76
C GLU A 181 6.01 23.68 -5.60
N ALA A 182 6.06 23.80 -6.94
CA ALA A 182 5.38 22.87 -7.84
C ALA A 182 5.89 21.42 -7.64
N SER A 183 7.21 21.20 -7.64
CA SER A 183 7.79 19.88 -7.39
C SER A 183 7.52 19.38 -5.97
N ARG A 184 7.44 20.28 -4.97
CA ARG A 184 7.03 19.93 -3.60
C ARG A 184 5.61 19.39 -3.59
N GLN A 185 4.66 20.08 -4.23
CA GLN A 185 3.27 19.64 -4.31
C GLN A 185 3.15 18.34 -5.12
N ASP A 186 3.86 18.22 -6.24
CA ASP A 186 3.89 16.99 -7.03
C ASP A 186 4.36 15.80 -6.19
N ALA A 187 5.46 15.94 -5.44
CA ALA A 187 5.93 14.87 -4.56
C ALA A 187 4.91 14.55 -3.45
N MET A 188 4.33 15.56 -2.81
CA MET A 188 3.29 15.36 -1.80
C MET A 188 2.04 14.67 -2.37
N GLU A 189 1.63 14.99 -3.60
CA GLU A 189 0.44 14.42 -4.22
C GLU A 189 0.69 13.02 -4.78
N GLN A 190 1.72 12.88 -5.61
CA GLN A 190 2.01 11.65 -6.35
C GLN A 190 2.60 10.56 -5.45
N LEU A 191 3.48 10.96 -4.54
CA LEU A 191 4.10 10.06 -3.56
C LEU A 191 3.34 10.04 -2.24
N ALA A 192 2.26 10.80 -2.05
CA ALA A 192 1.45 10.87 -0.83
C ALA A 192 2.30 10.99 0.46
N LEU A 193 3.33 11.84 0.40
CA LEU A 193 4.21 12.17 1.52
C LEU A 193 3.64 13.36 2.31
N PRO A 194 3.78 13.38 3.64
CA PRO A 194 3.38 14.52 4.44
C PRO A 194 4.28 15.74 4.13
N GLY A 195 3.72 16.94 4.26
CA GLY A 195 4.41 18.18 3.87
C GLY A 195 5.64 18.56 4.73
N ASP A 196 5.89 17.84 5.82
CA ASP A 196 7.11 17.97 6.62
C ASP A 196 8.25 17.06 6.11
N GLN A 197 7.98 16.13 5.19
CA GLN A 197 8.98 15.29 4.51
C GLN A 197 9.42 15.86 3.17
N VAL A 198 8.83 16.95 2.68
CA VAL A 198 9.17 17.50 1.36
C VAL A 198 9.40 18.99 1.50
N VAL A 199 10.65 19.46 1.55
CA VAL A 199 10.97 20.87 1.77
C VAL A 199 11.34 21.55 0.45
N ASN A 200 10.70 22.68 0.15
CA ASN A 200 11.07 23.52 -0.99
C ASN A 200 12.36 24.29 -0.65
N ILE A 201 13.47 23.87 -1.27
CA ILE A 201 14.79 24.49 -1.13
C ILE A 201 15.09 25.47 -2.27
N ARG A 202 14.18 25.60 -3.24
CA ARG A 202 14.37 26.34 -4.51
C ARG A 202 15.51 25.77 -5.36
N ALA A 203 15.81 26.46 -6.45
CA ALA A 203 17.04 26.26 -7.22
C ALA A 203 17.93 27.48 -7.18
N GLY A 204 19.21 27.28 -7.52
CA GLY A 204 20.14 28.33 -7.88
C GLY A 204 20.44 28.33 -9.38
N TYR A 205 20.85 29.48 -9.91
CA TYR A 205 21.47 29.59 -11.23
C TYR A 205 22.99 29.72 -11.12
N SER A 206 23.72 29.35 -12.18
CA SER A 206 25.18 29.39 -12.17
C SER A 206 25.70 30.84 -12.20
N PRO A 207 26.78 31.19 -11.46
CA PRO A 207 27.31 32.55 -11.44
C PRO A 207 27.75 33.11 -12.80
N VAL A 208 27.95 32.26 -13.82
CA VAL A 208 28.25 32.69 -15.19
C VAL A 208 27.09 33.49 -15.81
N PHE A 209 25.87 33.25 -15.35
CA PHE A 209 24.69 34.00 -15.77
C PHE A 209 24.57 35.27 -14.92
N GLY A 210 25.00 36.37 -15.51
CA GLY A 210 24.85 37.70 -14.93
C GLY A 210 24.79 38.75 -16.03
N PRO A 211 24.57 40.02 -15.66
CA PRO A 211 24.51 41.12 -16.62
C PRO A 211 25.77 41.17 -17.50
N GLN A 212 25.59 41.04 -18.81
CA GLN A 212 26.69 41.13 -19.77
C GLN A 212 26.79 42.56 -20.32
N ARG A 213 28.02 43.07 -20.41
CA ARG A 213 28.31 44.26 -21.22
C ARG A 213 28.86 43.78 -22.54
N MET A 214 28.20 44.15 -23.62
CA MET A 214 28.70 43.92 -24.98
C MET A 214 28.69 45.24 -25.74
N ASP A 215 29.78 45.52 -26.44
CA ASP A 215 29.81 46.58 -27.42
C ASP A 215 29.14 46.17 -28.75
N ALA A 216 29.04 47.11 -29.68
CA ALA A 216 28.40 46.86 -30.96
C ALA A 216 29.15 45.84 -31.83
N ALA A 217 30.48 45.78 -31.75
CA ALA A 217 31.29 44.86 -32.54
C ALA A 217 31.19 43.42 -31.99
N GLU A 218 31.23 43.26 -30.67
CA GLU A 218 31.02 41.98 -29.97
C GLU A 218 29.63 41.43 -30.27
N ARG A 219 28.60 42.29 -30.19
CA ARG A 219 27.23 41.92 -30.51
C ARG A 219 27.09 41.48 -31.97
N GLN A 220 27.69 42.21 -32.91
CA GLN A 220 27.66 41.84 -34.32
C GLN A 220 28.40 40.53 -34.59
N ALA A 221 29.53 40.29 -33.92
CA ALA A 221 30.29 39.05 -34.01
C ALA A 221 29.51 37.85 -33.47
N LEU A 222 28.82 38.01 -32.32
CA LEU A 222 27.94 36.98 -31.75
C LEU A 222 26.80 36.63 -32.71
N LEU A 223 26.09 37.65 -33.23
CA LEU A 223 25.01 37.45 -34.20
C LEU A 223 25.52 36.76 -35.48
N GLY A 224 26.68 37.18 -36.00
CA GLY A 224 27.31 36.57 -37.17
C GLY A 224 27.71 35.11 -36.95
N ARG A 225 28.22 34.75 -35.76
CA ARG A 225 28.62 33.39 -35.39
C ARG A 225 27.46 32.40 -35.50
N TYR A 226 26.26 32.84 -35.13
CA TYR A 226 25.05 32.01 -35.11
C TYR A 226 24.08 32.30 -36.26
N GLY A 227 24.40 33.22 -37.16
CA GLY A 227 23.54 33.60 -38.29
C GLY A 227 22.22 34.27 -37.86
N LEU A 228 22.26 35.07 -36.79
CA LEU A 228 21.06 35.66 -36.17
C LEU A 228 20.85 37.11 -36.60
N ARG A 229 19.57 37.51 -36.66
CA ARG A 229 19.19 38.91 -36.84
C ARG A 229 19.14 39.62 -35.51
N ASP A 230 19.53 40.89 -35.52
CA ASP A 230 19.35 41.73 -34.35
C ASP A 230 17.85 41.81 -33.97
N GLY A 231 17.56 41.90 -32.68
CA GLY A 231 16.21 41.98 -32.14
C GLY A 231 15.50 40.64 -32.04
N PHE A 232 16.20 39.51 -32.02
CA PHE A 232 15.56 38.20 -31.95
C PHE A 232 14.83 37.92 -30.62
N VAL A 233 13.81 37.07 -30.68
CA VAL A 233 13.15 36.42 -29.54
C VAL A 233 13.85 35.08 -29.29
N LEU A 234 14.18 34.77 -28.05
CA LEU A 234 14.95 33.58 -27.69
C LEU A 234 14.12 32.59 -26.87
N PHE A 235 14.11 31.34 -27.29
CA PHE A 235 13.62 30.21 -26.51
C PHE A 235 14.74 29.16 -26.39
N VAL A 236 15.05 28.76 -25.16
CA VAL A 236 16.11 27.80 -24.84
C VAL A 236 15.51 26.55 -24.17
N GLY A 237 15.93 25.39 -24.63
CA GLY A 237 15.48 24.09 -24.13
C GLY A 237 14.59 23.33 -25.09
N GLY A 238 14.76 23.56 -26.40
CA GLY A 238 13.99 22.88 -27.42
C GLY A 238 14.26 21.37 -27.57
N GLY A 239 13.30 20.65 -28.14
CA GLY A 239 13.39 19.22 -28.50
C GLY A 239 12.59 18.26 -27.62
N ASP A 240 11.81 18.77 -26.66
CA ASP A 240 10.95 17.96 -25.78
C ASP A 240 9.49 18.44 -25.94
N PRO A 241 8.49 17.55 -26.19
CA PRO A 241 7.09 17.93 -26.39
C PRO A 241 6.52 18.85 -25.31
N ARG A 242 6.90 18.64 -24.04
CA ARG A 242 6.40 19.48 -22.93
C ARG A 242 6.83 20.94 -23.06
N LYS A 243 7.89 21.22 -23.83
CA LYS A 243 8.44 22.56 -24.00
C LYS A 243 7.64 23.41 -24.97
N ASN A 244 6.66 22.82 -25.66
CA ASN A 244 5.64 23.51 -26.46
C ASN A 244 6.21 24.40 -27.60
N GLU A 245 7.18 23.86 -28.34
CA GLU A 245 7.78 24.59 -29.48
C GLU A 245 6.76 24.92 -30.56
N ALA A 246 5.85 23.98 -30.82
CA ALA A 246 4.79 24.14 -31.81
C ALA A 246 3.82 25.27 -31.43
N GLY A 247 3.48 25.41 -30.15
CA GLY A 247 2.67 26.53 -29.64
C GLY A 247 3.37 27.87 -29.84
N LEU A 248 4.68 27.94 -29.57
CA LEU A 248 5.46 29.16 -29.76
C LEU A 248 5.61 29.55 -31.24
N LEU A 249 5.82 28.58 -32.14
CA LEU A 249 5.85 28.83 -33.58
C LEU A 249 4.52 29.39 -34.09
N ARG A 250 3.39 28.85 -33.62
CA ARG A 250 2.05 29.39 -33.93
C ARG A 250 1.87 30.80 -33.36
N ALA A 251 2.32 31.05 -32.13
CA ALA A 251 2.26 32.37 -31.51
C ALA A 251 3.06 33.42 -32.30
N GLN A 252 4.27 33.07 -32.75
CA GLN A 252 5.10 33.93 -33.61
C GLN A 252 4.40 34.27 -34.93
N ALA A 253 3.67 33.31 -35.52
CA ALA A 253 2.92 33.54 -36.75
C ALA A 253 1.74 34.51 -36.57
N LEU A 254 1.16 34.57 -35.36
CA LEU A 254 0.06 35.46 -34.97
C LEU A 254 0.51 36.88 -34.61
N LEU A 255 1.82 37.14 -34.49
CA LEU A 255 2.30 38.50 -34.26
C LEU A 255 1.96 39.45 -35.42
N PRO A 256 1.72 40.75 -35.14
CA PRO A 256 1.59 41.78 -36.16
C PRO A 256 2.76 41.72 -37.18
N PRO A 257 2.52 41.87 -38.49
CA PRO A 257 3.55 41.73 -39.53
C PRO A 257 4.80 42.58 -39.29
N ALA A 258 4.64 43.79 -38.74
CA ALA A 258 5.75 44.69 -38.42
C ALA A 258 6.65 44.16 -37.30
N LEU A 259 6.07 43.51 -36.27
CA LEU A 259 6.85 42.87 -35.21
C LEU A 259 7.51 41.59 -35.71
N ARG A 260 6.77 40.77 -36.46
CA ARG A 260 7.26 39.50 -37.02
C ARG A 260 8.44 39.70 -37.97
N ALA A 261 8.42 40.76 -38.78
CA ALA A 261 9.52 41.12 -39.67
C ALA A 261 10.80 41.54 -38.92
N ARG A 262 10.63 42.25 -37.78
CA ARG A 262 11.73 42.78 -36.95
C ARG A 262 12.33 41.76 -35.99
N HIS A 263 11.52 40.83 -35.49
CA HIS A 263 11.90 39.94 -34.41
C HIS A 263 11.89 38.48 -34.89
N GLN A 264 13.07 37.96 -35.26
CA GLN A 264 13.28 36.55 -35.58
C GLN A 264 13.05 35.70 -34.32
N LEU A 265 12.33 34.58 -34.42
CA LEU A 265 12.26 33.59 -33.35
C LEU A 265 13.47 32.64 -33.42
N VAL A 266 14.22 32.51 -32.34
CA VAL A 266 15.39 31.65 -32.24
C VAL A 266 15.12 30.58 -31.20
N ILE A 267 15.09 29.32 -31.65
CA ILE A 267 14.96 28.14 -30.80
C ILE A 267 16.33 27.52 -30.60
N VAL A 268 16.74 27.34 -29.35
CA VAL A 268 17.98 26.66 -28.97
C VAL A 268 17.64 25.33 -28.32
N GLY A 269 18.09 24.21 -28.89
CA GLY A 269 17.81 22.90 -28.31
C GLY A 269 18.02 21.71 -29.24
N ALA A 270 17.66 20.54 -28.75
CA ALA A 270 17.92 19.26 -29.41
C ALA A 270 16.90 18.88 -30.50
N THR A 271 15.98 19.78 -30.86
CA THR A 271 14.95 19.57 -31.89
C THR A 271 15.56 19.02 -33.18
N ASP A 272 14.88 18.04 -33.79
CA ASP A 272 15.28 17.56 -35.10
C ASP A 272 15.09 18.67 -36.16
N PRO A 273 16.10 18.96 -37.00
CA PRO A 273 15.99 20.01 -38.02
C PRO A 273 14.85 19.79 -39.03
N GLY A 274 14.56 18.53 -39.39
CA GLY A 274 13.47 18.19 -40.30
C GLY A 274 12.11 18.48 -39.66
N GLU A 275 11.91 18.03 -38.43
CA GLU A 275 10.70 18.32 -37.66
C GLU A 275 10.49 19.82 -37.45
N PHE A 276 11.55 20.56 -37.10
CA PHE A 276 11.48 22.02 -36.96
C PHE A 276 11.05 22.69 -38.26
N VAL A 277 11.62 22.32 -39.41
CA VAL A 277 11.26 22.89 -40.71
C VAL A 277 9.79 22.61 -41.05
N LEU A 278 9.29 21.40 -40.75
CA LEU A 278 7.89 21.03 -40.96
C LEU A 278 6.96 21.84 -40.04
N ALA A 279 7.26 21.90 -38.74
CA ALA A 279 6.47 22.64 -37.76
C ALA A 279 6.42 24.15 -38.08
N ARG A 280 7.57 24.73 -38.47
CA ARG A 280 7.68 26.14 -38.90
C ARG A 280 6.81 26.42 -40.12
N LYS A 281 6.86 25.56 -41.14
CA LYS A 281 6.02 25.68 -42.34
C LYS A 281 4.54 25.52 -42.01
N ALA A 282 4.20 24.56 -41.15
CA ALA A 282 2.82 24.33 -40.71
C ALA A 282 2.24 25.52 -39.92
N ALA A 283 3.08 26.26 -39.20
CA ALA A 283 2.70 27.52 -38.55
C ALA A 283 2.57 28.72 -39.53
N GLY A 284 2.97 28.56 -40.80
CA GLY A 284 2.92 29.63 -41.80
C GLY A 284 4.08 30.63 -41.75
N LEU A 285 5.21 30.25 -41.13
CA LEU A 285 6.40 31.10 -41.02
C LEU A 285 7.36 30.89 -42.20
N GLY A 286 8.01 31.97 -42.65
CA GLY A 286 9.14 31.99 -43.58
C GLY A 286 10.45 31.51 -42.95
N ALA A 287 11.46 31.21 -43.77
CA ALA A 287 12.74 30.65 -43.28
C ALA A 287 13.53 31.65 -42.42
N GLU A 288 13.43 32.93 -42.76
CA GLU A 288 14.07 34.00 -41.99
C GLU A 288 13.36 34.29 -40.67
N GLU A 289 12.07 33.94 -40.53
CA GLU A 289 11.23 34.30 -39.38
C GLU A 289 11.47 33.42 -38.15
N ALA A 290 12.01 32.21 -38.33
CA ALA A 290 12.38 31.34 -37.23
C ALA A 290 13.64 30.50 -37.55
N ALA A 291 14.59 30.46 -36.62
CA ALA A 291 15.84 29.72 -36.72
C ALA A 291 15.99 28.69 -35.58
N LEU A 292 16.67 27.57 -35.87
CA LEU A 292 17.02 26.54 -34.91
C LEU A 292 18.54 26.50 -34.74
N ILE A 293 19.00 26.62 -33.49
CA ILE A 293 20.39 26.40 -33.09
C ILE A 293 20.44 25.13 -32.23
N ARG A 294 21.15 24.10 -32.70
CA ARG A 294 21.14 22.81 -31.99
C ARG A 294 21.96 22.79 -30.71
N PHE A 295 22.98 23.65 -30.65
CA PHE A 295 23.91 23.71 -29.53
C PHE A 295 24.51 25.11 -29.41
N VAL A 296 24.55 25.62 -28.18
CA VAL A 296 25.25 26.85 -27.81
C VAL A 296 26.20 26.49 -26.67
N PRO A 297 27.51 26.78 -26.78
CA PRO A 297 28.44 26.64 -25.66
C PRO A 297 27.96 27.46 -24.46
N GLU A 298 28.11 26.94 -23.24
CA GLU A 298 27.61 27.60 -22.02
C GLU A 298 28.17 29.02 -21.86
N ALA A 299 29.40 29.26 -22.28
CA ALA A 299 30.04 30.59 -22.24
C ALA A 299 29.37 31.64 -23.15
N ASP A 300 28.73 31.23 -24.25
CA ASP A 300 28.07 32.15 -25.18
C ASP A 300 26.58 32.40 -24.82
N LEU A 301 25.99 31.53 -23.99
CA LEU A 301 24.57 31.62 -23.65
C LEU A 301 24.19 32.90 -22.86
N PRO A 302 24.96 33.38 -21.86
CA PRO A 302 24.71 34.67 -21.22
C PRO A 302 24.68 35.84 -22.21
N ALA A 303 25.57 35.82 -23.21
CA ALA A 303 25.65 36.84 -24.24
C ALA A 303 24.41 36.81 -25.15
N LEU A 304 23.90 35.61 -25.49
CA LEU A 304 22.65 35.48 -26.24
C LEU A 304 21.44 35.97 -25.45
N TYR A 305 21.34 35.66 -24.15
CA TYR A 305 20.28 36.20 -23.30
C TYR A 305 20.35 37.74 -23.26
N ALA A 306 21.53 38.31 -23.04
CA ALA A 306 21.72 39.76 -23.01
C ALA A 306 21.45 40.44 -24.37
N ALA A 307 21.66 39.74 -25.49
CA ALA A 307 21.42 40.27 -26.84
C ALA A 307 19.95 40.26 -27.26
N CYS A 308 19.14 39.35 -26.71
CA CYS A 308 17.78 39.10 -27.17
C CYS A 308 16.81 40.23 -26.79
N SER A 309 15.75 40.39 -27.57
CA SER A 309 14.68 41.37 -27.26
C SER A 309 13.65 40.84 -26.28
N LEU A 310 13.52 39.52 -26.19
CA LEU A 310 12.58 38.83 -25.31
C LEU A 310 13.01 37.37 -25.19
N SER A 311 13.07 36.84 -23.98
CA SER A 311 13.15 35.41 -23.72
C SER A 311 11.74 34.87 -23.41
N VAL A 312 11.40 33.73 -24.02
CA VAL A 312 10.08 33.09 -23.87
C VAL A 312 10.27 31.64 -23.48
N LEU A 313 9.62 31.21 -22.39
CA LEU A 313 9.57 29.80 -21.98
C LEU A 313 8.12 29.29 -22.03
N PRO A 314 7.68 28.68 -23.15
CA PRO A 314 6.27 28.41 -23.43
C PRO A 314 5.78 27.04 -22.91
N SER A 315 6.53 26.41 -22.01
CA SER A 315 6.35 25.01 -21.62
C SER A 315 4.96 24.72 -21.02
N PHE A 316 4.41 23.55 -21.33
CA PHE A 316 3.22 23.01 -20.67
C PHE A 316 3.47 22.67 -19.20
N TYR A 317 4.70 22.27 -18.86
CA TYR A 317 5.10 22.00 -17.49
C TYR A 317 6.62 22.06 -17.29
N GLU A 318 7.03 22.51 -16.10
CA GLU A 318 8.43 22.61 -15.66
C GLU A 318 8.56 22.29 -14.17
N GLY A 319 9.60 21.53 -13.80
CA GLY A 319 10.02 21.34 -12.42
C GLY A 319 10.62 22.59 -11.78
N PHE A 320 11.26 23.45 -12.59
CA PHE A 320 11.72 24.77 -12.12
C PHE A 320 11.71 25.85 -13.24
N GLY A 321 12.34 25.55 -14.38
CA GLY A 321 12.48 26.54 -15.47
C GLY A 321 13.76 27.38 -15.40
N LEU A 322 14.92 26.73 -15.22
CA LEU A 322 16.22 27.41 -15.21
C LEU A 322 16.43 28.39 -16.39
N PRO A 323 16.04 28.09 -17.65
CA PRO A 323 16.27 29.01 -18.76
C PRO A 323 15.66 30.41 -18.58
N VAL A 324 14.45 30.51 -18.00
CA VAL A 324 13.82 31.83 -17.80
C VAL A 324 14.50 32.59 -16.66
N LEU A 325 14.95 31.90 -15.62
CA LEU A 325 15.73 32.49 -14.53
C LEU A 325 17.10 32.99 -15.00
N GLU A 326 17.80 32.19 -15.80
CA GLU A 326 19.09 32.55 -16.43
C GLU A 326 18.92 33.80 -17.31
N ALA A 327 17.86 33.85 -18.12
CA ALA A 327 17.55 35.03 -18.93
C ALA A 327 17.36 36.29 -18.07
N MET A 328 16.58 36.17 -16.99
CA MET A 328 16.34 37.27 -16.05
C MET A 328 17.62 37.71 -15.33
N ALA A 329 18.48 36.77 -14.93
CA ALA A 329 19.78 37.04 -14.31
C ALA A 329 20.74 37.77 -15.26
N CYS A 330 20.66 37.48 -16.56
CA CYS A 330 21.41 38.19 -17.60
C CYS A 330 20.78 39.54 -18.00
N GLY A 331 19.63 39.92 -17.41
CA GLY A 331 18.95 41.18 -17.66
C GLY A 331 18.03 41.18 -18.89
N ALA A 332 17.67 40.01 -19.42
CA ALA A 332 16.73 39.90 -20.53
C ALA A 332 15.28 40.11 -20.05
N PRO A 333 14.41 40.78 -20.84
CA PRO A 333 12.97 40.69 -20.63
C PRO A 333 12.54 39.23 -20.80
N ALA A 334 11.80 38.68 -19.84
CA ALA A 334 11.43 37.28 -19.85
C ALA A 334 9.92 37.10 -19.57
N ILE A 335 9.29 36.20 -20.32
CA ILE A 335 7.88 35.80 -20.15
C ILE A 335 7.78 34.27 -20.20
N GLY A 336 6.72 33.69 -19.65
CA GLY A 336 6.55 32.24 -19.64
C GLY A 336 5.13 31.78 -19.32
N SER A 337 4.93 30.48 -19.30
CA SER A 337 3.60 29.89 -19.07
C SER A 337 3.10 30.07 -17.64
N ARG A 338 1.78 30.12 -17.46
CA ARG A 338 1.10 29.98 -16.16
C ARG A 338 0.97 28.49 -15.79
N ALA A 339 2.07 27.74 -15.82
CA ALA A 339 2.08 26.31 -15.56
C ALA A 339 3.32 25.86 -14.77
N GLY A 340 3.15 24.83 -13.93
CA GLY A 340 4.19 24.29 -13.07
C GLY A 340 4.83 25.37 -12.19
N SER A 341 6.16 25.39 -12.19
CA SER A 341 7.00 26.31 -11.40
C SER A 341 7.21 27.70 -12.03
N LEU A 342 6.81 27.94 -13.28
CA LEU A 342 7.10 29.23 -13.92
C LEU A 342 6.48 30.46 -13.23
N PRO A 343 5.27 30.39 -12.64
CA PRO A 343 4.72 31.51 -11.86
C PRO A 343 5.61 31.91 -10.67
N GLU A 344 6.21 30.95 -9.95
CA GLU A 344 7.09 31.25 -8.82
C GLU A 344 8.43 31.83 -9.26
N VAL A 345 8.98 31.35 -10.39
CA VAL A 345 10.28 31.80 -10.90
C VAL A 345 10.17 33.19 -11.51
N ILE A 346 9.18 33.42 -12.36
CA ILE A 346 8.96 34.72 -13.01
C ILE A 346 8.44 35.74 -12.00
N GLY A 347 7.55 35.38 -11.07
CA GLY A 347 7.08 36.26 -10.00
C GLY A 347 6.35 37.52 -10.46
N LEU A 348 5.82 37.55 -11.68
CA LEU A 348 5.09 38.67 -12.26
C LEU A 348 3.91 38.18 -13.13
N GLU A 349 2.69 38.30 -12.62
CA GLU A 349 1.48 37.74 -13.26
C GLU A 349 1.25 38.25 -14.69
N GLU A 350 1.51 39.52 -14.97
CA GLU A 350 1.35 40.10 -16.31
C GLU A 350 2.31 39.51 -17.36
N ALA A 351 3.40 38.86 -16.92
CA ALA A 351 4.40 38.20 -17.76
C ALA A 351 4.05 36.71 -18.04
N LEU A 352 2.89 36.25 -17.56
CA LEU A 352 2.42 34.88 -17.73
C LEU A 352 1.35 34.77 -18.82
N PHE A 353 1.32 33.62 -19.51
CA PHE A 353 0.32 33.27 -20.53
C PHE A 353 -0.18 31.83 -20.37
N ASP A 354 -1.33 31.49 -20.96
CA ASP A 354 -1.77 30.09 -21.09
C ASP A 354 -0.97 29.36 -22.19
N PRO A 355 -0.20 28.29 -21.86
CA PRO A 355 0.57 27.57 -22.86
C PRO A 355 -0.28 26.82 -23.90
N HIS A 356 -1.56 26.58 -23.63
CA HIS A 356 -2.47 25.88 -24.55
C HIS A 356 -3.13 26.83 -25.56
N ASP A 357 -2.98 28.14 -25.39
CA ASP A 357 -3.55 29.16 -26.27
C ASP A 357 -2.45 29.97 -26.98
N PRO A 358 -2.08 29.61 -28.23
CA PRO A 358 -1.11 30.37 -29.02
C PRO A 358 -1.45 31.86 -29.19
N ALA A 359 -2.73 32.24 -29.14
CA ALA A 359 -3.13 33.64 -29.23
C ALA A 359 -2.78 34.41 -27.95
N ASP A 360 -2.91 33.78 -26.77
CA ASP A 360 -2.50 34.38 -25.51
C ASP A 360 -0.97 34.52 -25.41
N ILE A 361 -0.22 33.51 -25.87
CA ILE A 361 1.24 33.59 -26.02
C ILE A 361 1.61 34.79 -26.92
N ALA A 362 1.00 34.89 -28.10
CA ALA A 362 1.26 35.97 -29.05
C ALA A 362 0.89 37.36 -28.48
N ARG A 363 -0.21 37.45 -27.71
CA ARG A 363 -0.64 38.67 -27.04
C ARG A 363 0.42 39.16 -26.06
N VAL A 364 0.92 38.28 -25.18
CA VAL A 364 1.95 38.66 -24.18
C VAL A 364 3.28 38.99 -24.86
N MET A 365 3.69 38.23 -25.89
CA MET A 365 4.86 38.54 -26.72
C MET A 365 4.74 39.92 -27.38
N SER A 366 3.59 40.22 -28.00
CA SER A 366 3.33 41.50 -28.66
C SER A 366 3.44 42.66 -27.67
N ARG A 367 2.85 42.54 -26.47
CA ARG A 367 3.00 43.54 -25.40
C ARG A 367 4.46 43.74 -25.03
N ALA A 368 5.20 42.66 -24.77
CA ALA A 368 6.60 42.75 -24.33
C ALA A 368 7.52 43.39 -25.39
N LEU A 369 7.22 43.19 -26.67
CA LEU A 369 7.99 43.73 -27.79
C LEU A 369 7.57 45.16 -28.18
N ALA A 370 6.29 45.52 -28.04
CA ALA A 370 5.74 46.77 -28.57
C ALA A 370 5.38 47.83 -27.52
N GLU A 371 5.10 47.45 -26.27
CA GLU A 371 4.71 48.39 -25.20
C GLU A 371 5.94 48.78 -24.35
N PRO A 372 6.50 50.01 -24.48
CA PRO A 372 7.71 50.39 -23.77
C PRO A 372 7.54 50.32 -22.24
N GLY A 373 6.36 50.66 -21.74
CA GLY A 373 6.04 50.62 -20.31
C GLY A 373 6.04 49.20 -19.74
N PHE A 374 5.51 48.21 -20.47
CA PHE A 374 5.55 46.81 -20.02
C PHE A 374 6.96 46.25 -20.10
N ARG A 375 7.68 46.52 -21.19
CA ARG A 375 9.09 46.12 -21.34
C ARG A 375 9.98 46.68 -20.24
N ALA A 376 9.81 47.95 -19.87
CA ALA A 376 10.56 48.57 -18.77
C ALA A 376 10.27 47.88 -17.42
N ARG A 377 9.02 47.46 -17.18
CA ARG A 377 8.68 46.68 -15.98
C ARG A 377 9.36 45.31 -15.97
N LEU A 378 9.37 44.59 -17.10
CA LEU A 378 10.06 43.29 -17.21
C LEU A 378 11.56 43.44 -16.89
N LEU A 379 12.22 44.44 -17.46
CA LEU A 379 13.65 44.71 -17.25
C LEU A 379 13.97 45.11 -15.81
N ALA A 380 13.11 45.90 -15.17
CA ALA A 380 13.29 46.29 -13.77
C ALA A 380 13.04 45.12 -12.80
N HIS A 381 12.08 44.25 -13.12
CA HIS A 381 11.70 43.11 -12.29
C HIS A 381 12.70 41.97 -12.34
N ALA A 382 13.24 41.68 -13.54
CA ALA A 382 14.12 40.54 -13.81
C ALA A 382 15.28 40.36 -12.81
N PRO A 383 16.17 41.34 -12.57
CA PRO A 383 17.30 41.17 -11.66
C PRO A 383 16.87 41.05 -10.19
N ALA A 384 15.83 41.80 -9.78
CA ALA A 384 15.33 41.75 -8.40
C ALA A 384 14.73 40.38 -8.07
N GLN A 385 14.00 39.80 -9.01
CA GLN A 385 13.44 38.46 -8.84
C GLN A 385 14.53 37.38 -8.94
N ALA A 386 15.45 37.48 -9.91
CA ALA A 386 16.53 36.52 -10.05
C ALA A 386 17.43 36.42 -8.80
N ALA A 387 17.71 37.56 -8.14
CA ALA A 387 18.51 37.61 -6.92
C ALA A 387 17.93 36.80 -5.74
N ARG A 388 16.66 36.38 -5.80
CA ARG A 388 16.01 35.51 -4.80
C ARG A 388 16.39 34.03 -4.94
N PHE A 389 17.09 33.67 -6.01
CA PHE A 389 17.41 32.28 -6.40
C PHE A 389 18.93 32.05 -6.45
N GLY A 390 19.59 32.30 -5.32
CA GLY A 390 21.02 32.06 -5.16
C GLY A 390 21.32 30.74 -4.46
N TRP A 391 22.41 30.09 -4.84
CA TRP A 391 22.84 28.83 -4.22
C TRP A 391 23.08 28.91 -2.71
N ALA A 392 23.46 30.08 -2.18
CA ALA A 392 23.61 30.28 -0.74
C ALA A 392 22.26 30.19 0.02
N ASP A 393 21.17 30.75 -0.52
CA ASP A 393 19.83 30.60 0.07
C ASP A 393 19.36 29.14 -0.02
N THR A 394 19.58 28.48 -1.16
CA THR A 394 19.26 27.06 -1.35
C THR A 394 20.06 26.16 -0.38
N ALA A 395 21.35 26.42 -0.17
CA ALA A 395 22.17 25.69 0.79
C ALA A 395 21.70 25.94 2.23
N ALA A 396 21.37 27.18 2.58
CA ALA A 396 20.86 27.52 3.91
C ALA A 396 19.51 26.84 4.21
N ARG A 397 18.59 26.79 3.23
CA ARG A 397 17.33 26.05 3.33
C ARG A 397 17.57 24.55 3.46
N SER A 398 18.47 24.01 2.66
CA SER A 398 18.86 22.60 2.70
C SER A 398 19.40 22.23 4.08
N TRP A 399 20.38 22.95 4.62
CA TRP A 399 20.93 22.68 5.97
C TRP A 399 19.86 22.72 7.04
N SER A 400 19.01 23.75 7.03
CA SER A 400 17.92 23.87 8.02
C SER A 400 16.95 22.68 7.95
N ALA A 401 16.69 22.15 6.76
CA ALA A 401 15.85 20.97 6.58
C ALA A 401 16.54 19.68 7.06
N LEU A 402 17.84 19.53 6.77
CA LEU A 402 18.64 18.37 7.21
C LEU A 402 18.82 18.34 8.74
N GLU A 403 19.06 19.49 9.36
CA GLU A 403 19.14 19.66 10.82
C GLU A 403 17.81 19.27 11.48
N ALA A 404 16.69 19.82 10.96
CA ALA A 404 15.35 19.51 11.48
C ALA A 404 14.99 18.02 11.34
N LEU A 405 15.45 17.35 10.28
CA LEU A 405 15.25 15.91 10.10
C LEU A 405 15.93 15.11 11.24
N LEU A 406 17.20 15.39 11.56
CA LEU A 406 17.91 14.70 12.64
C LEU A 406 17.30 14.95 14.03
N GLU A 407 16.67 16.11 14.22
CA GLU A 407 15.96 16.43 15.46
C GLU A 407 14.56 15.81 15.54
N SER A 408 14.06 15.28 14.43
CA SER A 408 12.69 14.75 14.36
C SER A 408 12.52 13.49 15.22
N PRO A 409 11.36 13.33 15.91
CA PRO A 409 11.03 12.09 16.61
C PRO A 409 11.11 10.85 15.72
N ARG A 410 10.80 11.01 14.42
CA ARG A 410 10.81 9.92 13.43
C ARG A 410 12.16 9.21 13.32
N LEU A 411 13.26 9.96 13.34
CA LEU A 411 14.59 9.37 13.32
C LEU A 411 15.07 8.95 14.71
N ARG A 412 14.69 9.66 15.78
CA ARG A 412 15.05 9.31 17.16
C ARG A 412 14.49 7.95 17.58
N ASP A 413 13.26 7.64 17.15
CA ASP A 413 12.57 6.39 17.47
C ASP A 413 12.93 5.25 16.51
N ARG A 414 13.89 5.47 15.59
CA ARG A 414 14.32 4.46 14.62
C ARG A 414 14.92 3.27 15.37
N PRO A 415 14.39 2.05 15.17
CA PRO A 415 14.73 0.96 16.07
C PRO A 415 16.19 0.51 15.89
N ALA A 416 16.86 0.25 17.02
CA ALA A 416 18.31 -0.01 17.11
C ALA A 416 18.84 -1.22 16.32
N HIS A 417 17.98 -2.02 15.66
CA HIS A 417 18.39 -3.11 14.77
C HIS A 417 18.67 -2.66 13.33
N LEU A 418 18.31 -1.42 12.96
CA LEU A 418 18.64 -0.80 11.68
C LEU A 418 20.05 -0.17 11.67
N VAL A 419 21.02 -0.81 12.32
CA VAL A 419 22.42 -0.38 12.26
C VAL A 419 22.93 -0.57 10.82
N PRO A 420 23.52 0.46 10.18
CA PRO A 420 24.08 0.34 8.84
C PRO A 420 24.99 -0.90 8.70
N GLY A 421 24.77 -1.69 7.66
CA GLY A 421 25.53 -2.92 7.38
C GLY A 421 24.92 -4.23 7.94
N ARG A 422 23.87 -4.17 8.77
CA ARG A 422 23.16 -5.39 9.22
C ARG A 422 22.10 -5.81 8.20
N ARG A 423 22.04 -7.12 7.91
CA ARG A 423 21.05 -7.68 6.98
C ARG A 423 19.64 -7.66 7.56
N LEU A 424 18.66 -7.16 6.81
CA LEU A 424 17.24 -7.22 7.18
C LEU A 424 16.72 -8.68 7.07
N PRO A 425 15.82 -9.12 7.97
CA PRO A 425 15.18 -10.43 7.82
C PRO A 425 14.35 -10.46 6.54
N ARG A 426 14.38 -11.58 5.82
CA ARG A 426 13.56 -11.81 4.61
C ARG A 426 12.13 -12.13 4.99
N LEU A 427 11.18 -11.39 4.44
CA LEU A 427 9.75 -11.58 4.65
C LEU A 427 9.06 -11.99 3.35
N ALA A 428 8.39 -13.13 3.34
CA ALA A 428 7.40 -13.46 2.33
C ALA A 428 6.04 -12.86 2.71
N LEU A 429 5.55 -11.91 1.91
CA LEU A 429 4.21 -11.32 2.06
C LEU A 429 3.25 -12.01 1.09
N VAL A 430 2.49 -12.96 1.63
CA VAL A 430 1.54 -13.79 0.87
C VAL A 430 0.17 -13.11 0.85
N SER A 431 -0.29 -12.72 -0.33
CA SER A 431 -1.53 -11.95 -0.50
C SER A 431 -2.02 -11.97 -1.95
N PRO A 432 -3.34 -11.83 -2.18
CA PRO A 432 -3.84 -11.19 -3.40
C PRO A 432 -3.14 -9.86 -3.65
N LEU A 433 -2.83 -9.57 -4.91
CA LEU A 433 -2.23 -8.30 -5.34
C LEU A 433 -3.15 -7.65 -6.38
N PRO A 434 -3.12 -6.30 -6.54
CA PRO A 434 -3.89 -5.66 -7.60
C PRO A 434 -3.45 -6.21 -8.97
N PRO A 435 -4.35 -6.30 -9.97
CA PRO A 435 -5.67 -5.68 -10.06
C PRO A 435 -6.80 -6.56 -9.50
N GLN A 436 -6.49 -7.61 -8.71
CA GLN A 436 -7.54 -8.43 -8.11
C GLN A 436 -8.50 -7.54 -7.28
N PRO A 437 -9.83 -7.63 -7.51
CA PRO A 437 -10.80 -6.67 -6.98
C PRO A 437 -11.17 -6.96 -5.52
N THR A 438 -10.19 -6.89 -4.62
CA THR A 438 -10.36 -7.07 -3.18
C THR A 438 -9.69 -5.96 -2.41
N GLY A 439 -10.35 -5.48 -1.35
CA GLY A 439 -9.77 -4.46 -0.46
C GLY A 439 -8.46 -4.91 0.19
N ILE A 440 -8.20 -6.21 0.27
CA ILE A 440 -6.95 -6.78 0.80
C ILE A 440 -5.80 -6.58 -0.19
N ALA A 441 -6.05 -6.62 -1.51
CA ALA A 441 -5.03 -6.32 -2.51
C ALA A 441 -4.61 -4.84 -2.44
N ASP A 442 -5.58 -3.93 -2.28
CA ASP A 442 -5.30 -2.51 -2.04
C ASP A 442 -4.61 -2.26 -0.70
N TYR A 443 -4.98 -3.00 0.35
CA TYR A 443 -4.32 -2.96 1.65
C TYR A 443 -2.85 -3.39 1.55
N THR A 444 -2.57 -4.50 0.88
CA THR A 444 -1.21 -5.01 0.65
C THR A 444 -0.38 -4.04 -0.18
N ARG A 445 -0.99 -3.34 -1.14
CA ARG A 445 -0.29 -2.28 -1.91
C ARG A 445 0.29 -1.20 -1.01
N GLU A 446 -0.41 -0.83 0.06
CA GLU A 446 0.06 0.18 1.02
C GLU A 446 0.93 -0.41 2.13
N LEU A 447 0.70 -1.66 2.54
CA LEU A 447 1.45 -2.33 3.59
C LEU A 447 2.86 -2.76 3.14
N ALA A 448 3.03 -3.22 1.90
CA ALA A 448 4.32 -3.75 1.43
C ALA A 448 5.48 -2.73 1.57
N PRO A 449 5.34 -1.47 1.13
CA PRO A 449 6.34 -0.42 1.37
C PRO A 449 6.61 -0.17 2.85
N ALA A 450 5.57 -0.17 3.69
CA ALA A 450 5.73 0.04 5.13
C ALA A 450 6.55 -1.09 5.78
N LEU A 451 6.36 -2.33 5.35
CA LEU A 451 7.14 -3.49 5.83
C LEU A 451 8.57 -3.50 5.28
N ALA A 452 8.81 -2.95 4.10
CA ALA A 452 10.14 -2.88 3.47
C ALA A 452 11.17 -2.09 4.31
N ARG A 453 10.70 -1.23 5.22
CA ARG A 453 11.54 -0.52 6.18
C ARG A 453 12.13 -1.41 7.27
N HIS A 454 11.55 -2.60 7.44
CA HIS A 454 11.88 -3.54 8.51
C HIS A 454 12.34 -4.90 7.99
N TYR A 455 12.01 -5.23 6.73
CA TYR A 455 12.23 -6.53 6.13
C TYR A 455 12.66 -6.42 4.67
N ASP A 456 13.40 -7.42 4.19
CA ASP A 456 13.58 -7.68 2.76
C ASP A 456 12.32 -8.39 2.24
N VAL A 457 11.39 -7.61 1.67
CA VAL A 457 10.05 -8.09 1.31
C VAL A 457 10.03 -8.72 -0.08
N THR A 458 9.54 -9.95 -0.17
CA THR A 458 9.12 -10.61 -1.42
C THR A 458 7.62 -10.82 -1.40
N LEU A 459 6.93 -10.39 -2.45
CA LEU A 459 5.49 -10.61 -2.60
C LEU A 459 5.21 -12.01 -3.13
N VAL A 460 4.16 -12.65 -2.62
CA VAL A 460 3.72 -13.97 -3.09
C VAL A 460 2.23 -13.92 -3.42
N CYS A 461 1.87 -14.22 -4.66
CA CYS A 461 0.48 -14.30 -5.11
C CYS A 461 0.23 -15.56 -5.97
N GLU A 462 -1.03 -15.90 -6.28
CA GLU A 462 -1.35 -17.12 -7.04
C GLU A 462 -0.67 -17.14 -8.42
N SER A 463 -0.64 -16.00 -9.12
CA SER A 463 -0.16 -15.90 -10.51
C SER A 463 1.33 -15.58 -10.66
N GLY A 464 2.02 -15.25 -9.55
CA GLY A 464 3.41 -14.79 -9.54
C GLY A 464 3.66 -13.44 -10.22
N HIS A 465 2.62 -12.67 -10.52
CA HIS A 465 2.75 -11.34 -11.10
C HIS A 465 1.62 -10.40 -10.66
N THR A 466 1.85 -9.11 -10.81
CA THR A 466 0.90 -8.02 -10.52
C THR A 466 0.95 -6.99 -11.65
N GLU A 467 -0.21 -6.47 -12.05
CA GLU A 467 -0.27 -5.33 -12.99
C GLU A 467 -0.04 -4.00 -12.27
N ASP A 468 -0.04 -4.00 -10.93
CA ASP A 468 0.30 -2.82 -10.15
C ASP A 468 1.78 -2.46 -10.36
N GLU A 469 2.00 -1.38 -11.09
CA GLU A 469 3.31 -0.91 -11.50
C GLU A 469 4.19 -0.51 -10.32
N ARG A 470 3.59 -0.01 -9.24
CA ARG A 470 4.32 0.38 -8.02
C ARG A 470 4.86 -0.85 -7.33
N LEU A 471 4.04 -1.89 -7.17
CA LEU A 471 4.48 -3.14 -6.56
C LEU A 471 5.45 -3.91 -7.44
N ARG A 472 5.15 -4.05 -8.74
CA ARG A 472 6.01 -4.76 -9.70
C ARG A 472 7.38 -4.10 -9.86
N GLY A 473 7.42 -2.77 -9.80
CA GLY A 473 8.68 -2.03 -9.77
C GLY A 473 9.44 -2.28 -8.48
N ALA A 474 8.77 -2.14 -7.33
CA ALA A 474 9.44 -2.10 -6.02
C ALA A 474 9.88 -3.46 -5.47
N PHE A 475 9.14 -4.54 -5.73
CA PHE A 475 9.31 -5.82 -5.05
C PHE A 475 9.47 -7.01 -6.01
N PRO A 476 10.29 -8.02 -5.66
CA PRO A 476 10.21 -9.33 -6.29
C PRO A 476 8.83 -9.95 -6.04
N VAL A 477 8.31 -10.66 -7.05
CA VAL A 477 7.02 -11.37 -6.96
C VAL A 477 7.23 -12.84 -7.31
N LEU A 478 6.76 -13.74 -6.45
CA LEU A 478 6.78 -15.19 -6.66
C LEU A 478 5.36 -15.73 -6.80
N ASP A 479 5.20 -16.78 -7.61
CA ASP A 479 3.98 -17.58 -7.57
C ASP A 479 3.97 -18.50 -6.34
N ALA A 480 2.78 -18.99 -5.99
CA ALA A 480 2.58 -19.86 -4.84
C ALA A 480 3.38 -21.18 -4.93
N ALA A 481 3.57 -21.74 -6.13
CA ALA A 481 4.28 -23.02 -6.31
C ALA A 481 5.80 -22.86 -6.11
N THR A 482 6.35 -21.77 -6.60
CA THR A 482 7.74 -21.36 -6.41
C THR A 482 7.99 -21.03 -4.95
N PHE A 483 7.06 -20.32 -4.30
CA PHE A 483 7.18 -20.06 -2.86
C PHE A 483 7.19 -21.35 -2.03
N ARG A 484 6.37 -22.36 -2.35
CA ARG A 484 6.45 -23.68 -1.66
C ARG A 484 7.84 -24.29 -1.67
N SER A 485 8.58 -24.16 -2.78
CA SER A 485 9.93 -24.74 -2.89
C SER A 485 11.03 -23.87 -2.26
N LEU A 486 10.75 -22.57 -2.09
CA LEU A 486 11.72 -21.60 -1.56
C LEU A 486 11.39 -21.12 -0.13
N GLY A 487 10.30 -21.61 0.48
CA GLY A 487 9.77 -21.08 1.74
C GLY A 487 10.78 -21.05 2.87
N GLU A 488 11.63 -22.07 2.98
CA GLU A 488 12.72 -22.15 3.96
C GLU A 488 13.79 -21.04 3.81
N ARG A 489 13.81 -20.35 2.67
CA ARG A 489 14.71 -19.20 2.45
C ARG A 489 14.15 -17.92 3.05
N PHE A 490 12.95 -17.91 3.61
CA PHE A 490 12.40 -16.72 4.25
C PHE A 490 12.54 -16.83 5.77
N ASP A 491 12.95 -15.72 6.39
CA ASP A 491 13.09 -15.65 7.83
C ASP A 491 11.71 -15.47 8.49
N ARG A 492 10.76 -14.85 7.78
CA ARG A 492 9.38 -14.60 8.21
C ARG A 492 8.41 -14.86 7.06
N VAL A 493 7.19 -15.29 7.39
CA VAL A 493 6.06 -15.39 6.46
C VAL A 493 4.86 -14.66 7.04
N LEU A 494 4.24 -13.78 6.25
CA LEU A 494 3.02 -13.04 6.60
C LEU A 494 1.93 -13.29 5.57
N TYR A 495 0.79 -13.82 6.02
CA TYR A 495 -0.40 -14.07 5.20
C TYR A 495 -1.44 -12.96 5.37
N GLN A 496 -2.03 -12.53 4.25
CA GLN A 496 -3.18 -11.61 4.22
C GLN A 496 -4.43 -12.42 3.82
N LEU A 497 -5.20 -12.81 4.83
CA LEU A 497 -6.31 -13.76 4.68
C LEU A 497 -7.65 -13.03 4.73
N GLY A 498 -8.49 -13.35 3.75
CA GLY A 498 -9.86 -12.87 3.64
C GLY A 498 -10.83 -14.00 3.36
N ASN A 499 -12.12 -13.64 3.29
CA ASN A 499 -13.24 -14.57 3.19
C ASN A 499 -13.81 -14.71 1.75
N SER A 500 -12.96 -14.60 0.72
CA SER A 500 -13.36 -14.75 -0.69
C SER A 500 -12.49 -15.75 -1.44
N ASP A 501 -12.91 -16.06 -2.67
CA ASP A 501 -12.24 -16.96 -3.60
C ASP A 501 -10.83 -16.52 -4.02
N LEU A 502 -10.58 -15.21 -4.02
CA LEU A 502 -9.27 -14.64 -4.35
C LEU A 502 -8.16 -15.08 -3.37
N HIS A 503 -8.53 -15.56 -2.18
CA HIS A 503 -7.60 -16.03 -1.16
C HIS A 503 -7.33 -17.53 -1.23
N ASP A 504 -8.00 -18.26 -2.13
CA ASP A 504 -8.04 -19.72 -2.11
C ASP A 504 -6.67 -20.39 -2.17
N PHE A 505 -5.75 -19.83 -2.96
CA PHE A 505 -4.39 -20.37 -3.11
C PHE A 505 -3.62 -20.46 -1.79
N GLN A 506 -3.94 -19.60 -0.81
CA GLN A 506 -3.32 -19.59 0.51
C GLN A 506 -3.82 -20.77 1.37
N TYR A 507 -5.08 -21.17 1.18
CA TYR A 507 -5.73 -22.26 1.91
C TYR A 507 -5.50 -23.64 1.28
N ARG A 508 -5.05 -23.71 0.02
CA ARG A 508 -4.72 -24.97 -0.69
C ARG A 508 -3.38 -25.56 -0.24
N GLY A 509 -3.27 -25.89 1.05
CA GLY A 509 -2.09 -26.49 1.67
C GLY A 509 -0.95 -25.51 1.97
N LEU A 510 -0.89 -24.36 1.29
CA LEU A 510 0.24 -23.43 1.41
C LEU A 510 0.47 -22.94 2.85
N LEU A 511 -0.59 -22.55 3.57
CA LEU A 511 -0.49 -22.12 4.97
C LEU A 511 0.01 -23.24 5.89
N ALA A 512 -0.41 -24.48 5.66
CA ALA A 512 0.00 -25.63 6.46
C ALA A 512 1.44 -26.08 6.14
N GLU A 513 1.86 -25.96 4.88
CA GLU A 513 3.21 -26.30 4.40
C GLU A 513 4.25 -25.23 4.78
N GLN A 514 3.86 -23.96 4.84
CA GLN A 514 4.74 -22.83 5.16
C GLN A 514 4.14 -21.97 6.29
N PRO A 515 4.12 -22.46 7.55
CA PRO A 515 3.47 -21.74 8.65
C PRO A 515 4.04 -20.33 8.84
N GLY A 516 3.15 -19.37 9.06
CA GLY A 516 3.50 -17.96 9.22
C GLY A 516 2.54 -17.20 10.12
N VAL A 517 2.76 -15.90 10.27
CA VAL A 517 1.79 -15.00 10.92
C VAL A 517 0.66 -14.73 9.93
N ALA A 518 -0.59 -14.72 10.38
CA ALA A 518 -1.73 -14.39 9.53
C ALA A 518 -2.44 -13.12 9.99
N THR A 519 -2.70 -12.21 9.06
CA THR A 519 -3.69 -11.14 9.25
C THR A 519 -5.05 -11.67 8.82
N LEU A 520 -5.98 -11.74 9.76
CA LEU A 520 -7.39 -12.04 9.51
C LEU A 520 -8.15 -10.74 9.30
N HIS A 521 -8.50 -10.44 8.04
CA HIS A 521 -9.32 -9.28 7.69
C HIS A 521 -10.80 -9.47 8.08
N ASP A 522 -11.23 -10.73 8.14
CA ASP A 522 -12.54 -11.17 8.61
C ASP A 522 -12.35 -12.24 9.70
N SER A 523 -13.11 -12.16 10.81
CA SER A 523 -13.09 -13.25 11.81
C SER A 523 -13.82 -14.50 11.33
N PHE A 524 -14.69 -14.36 10.32
CA PHE A 524 -15.53 -15.43 9.76
C PHE A 524 -15.04 -15.82 8.37
N LEU A 525 -14.29 -16.92 8.28
CA LEU A 525 -13.82 -17.51 7.01
C LEU A 525 -14.81 -18.54 6.41
N SER A 526 -16.04 -18.58 6.93
CA SER A 526 -17.09 -19.50 6.52
C SER A 526 -17.60 -19.24 5.09
N GLY A 527 -17.54 -18.00 4.60
CA GLY A 527 -17.92 -17.67 3.22
C GLY A 527 -16.96 -18.26 2.19
N HIS A 528 -15.65 -18.23 2.47
CA HIS A 528 -14.63 -18.89 1.67
C HIS A 528 -14.80 -20.41 1.68
N ALA A 529 -15.04 -21.01 2.86
CA ALA A 529 -15.30 -22.44 2.98
C ALA A 529 -16.53 -22.88 2.18
N LEU A 530 -17.62 -22.09 2.22
CA LEU A 530 -18.82 -22.34 1.44
C LEU A 530 -18.54 -22.22 -0.07
N TRP A 531 -17.82 -21.18 -0.49
CA TRP A 531 -17.45 -21.00 -1.89
C TRP A 531 -16.58 -22.15 -2.42
N GLN A 532 -15.59 -22.62 -1.64
CA GLN A 532 -14.78 -23.78 -2.03
C GLN A 532 -15.64 -25.02 -2.28
N ALA A 533 -16.64 -25.24 -1.42
CA ALA A 533 -17.56 -26.36 -1.55
C ALA A 533 -18.36 -26.28 -2.86
N TYR A 534 -18.86 -25.10 -3.24
CA TYR A 534 -19.53 -24.90 -4.52
C TYR A 534 -18.61 -25.11 -5.72
N ARG A 535 -17.41 -24.51 -5.71
CA ARG A 535 -16.48 -24.60 -6.85
C ARG A 535 -16.06 -26.04 -7.13
N ASN A 536 -15.89 -26.85 -6.09
CA ASN A 536 -15.51 -28.25 -6.22
C ASN A 536 -16.71 -29.18 -6.49
N GLY A 537 -17.94 -28.66 -6.52
CA GLY A 537 -19.16 -29.47 -6.60
C GLY A 537 -19.37 -30.37 -5.37
N ASP A 538 -18.72 -30.04 -4.26
CA ASP A 538 -18.55 -30.88 -3.08
C ASP A 538 -19.05 -30.13 -1.83
N ARG A 539 -20.38 -30.12 -1.65
CA ARG A 539 -21.04 -29.54 -0.47
C ARG A 539 -20.62 -30.23 0.83
N GLU A 540 -20.07 -31.45 0.75
CA GLU A 540 -19.58 -32.22 1.91
C GLU A 540 -18.43 -31.48 2.61
N ARG A 541 -17.57 -30.78 1.85
CA ARG A 541 -16.45 -30.01 2.40
C ARG A 541 -16.89 -28.87 3.31
N PHE A 542 -17.98 -28.17 3.00
CA PHE A 542 -18.45 -27.08 3.86
C PHE A 542 -19.01 -27.62 5.18
N VAL A 543 -19.80 -28.69 5.12
CA VAL A 543 -20.32 -29.37 6.31
C VAL A 543 -19.19 -29.94 7.15
N ALA A 544 -18.15 -30.52 6.53
CA ALA A 544 -16.95 -30.97 7.22
C ALA A 544 -16.19 -29.81 7.89
N ALA A 545 -16.08 -28.65 7.23
CA ALA A 545 -15.45 -27.47 7.82
C ALA A 545 -16.23 -26.91 9.02
N LEU A 546 -17.57 -26.88 8.94
CA LEU A 546 -18.46 -26.49 10.05
C LEU A 546 -18.32 -27.47 11.21
N HIS A 547 -18.40 -28.77 10.93
CA HIS A 547 -18.28 -29.83 11.93
C HIS A 547 -16.91 -29.82 12.60
N ALA A 548 -15.82 -29.69 11.85
CA ALA A 548 -14.48 -29.56 12.42
C ALA A 548 -14.37 -28.31 13.32
N SER A 549 -14.95 -27.19 12.89
CA SER A 549 -14.84 -25.91 13.59
C SER A 549 -15.71 -25.81 14.85
N HIS A 550 -16.89 -26.43 14.88
CA HIS A 550 -17.93 -26.22 15.91
C HIS A 550 -18.76 -27.46 16.29
N GLY A 551 -18.56 -28.60 15.63
CA GLY A 551 -19.33 -29.82 15.85
C GLY A 551 -20.74 -29.77 15.29
N TRP A 552 -21.62 -30.62 15.83
CA TRP A 552 -23.02 -30.79 15.40
C TRP A 552 -23.94 -29.56 15.53
N PRO A 553 -23.76 -28.62 16.47
CA PRO A 553 -24.57 -27.40 16.53
C PRO A 553 -24.51 -26.55 15.25
N ALA A 554 -23.31 -26.42 14.67
CA ALA A 554 -23.14 -25.68 13.41
C ALA A 554 -23.74 -26.44 12.21
N VAL A 555 -23.58 -27.77 12.18
CA VAL A 555 -24.22 -28.62 11.17
C VAL A 555 -25.74 -28.58 11.28
N ALA A 556 -26.29 -28.55 12.50
CA ALA A 556 -27.72 -28.44 12.73
C ALA A 556 -28.29 -27.09 12.26
N THR A 557 -27.55 -26.00 12.48
CA THR A 557 -27.91 -24.68 11.93
C THR A 557 -27.97 -24.74 10.40
N TRP A 558 -26.98 -25.37 9.76
CA TRP A 558 -26.96 -25.58 8.31
C TRP A 558 -28.15 -26.42 7.83
N LEU A 559 -28.48 -27.51 8.52
CA LEU A 559 -29.59 -28.39 8.16
C LEU A 559 -30.96 -27.73 8.31
N ARG A 560 -31.17 -26.96 9.39
CA ARG A 560 -32.47 -26.39 9.76
C ARG A 560 -32.75 -25.04 9.13
N GLU A 561 -31.73 -24.18 9.08
CA GLU A 561 -31.84 -22.77 8.68
C GLU A 561 -31.14 -22.48 7.35
N GLY A 562 -30.38 -23.45 6.82
CA GLY A 562 -29.70 -23.34 5.54
C GLY A 562 -28.28 -22.79 5.64
N GLU A 563 -27.58 -22.81 4.51
CA GLU A 563 -26.16 -22.48 4.43
C GLU A 563 -25.81 -21.02 4.71
N ILE A 564 -26.72 -20.10 4.37
CA ILE A 564 -26.54 -18.68 4.64
C ILE A 564 -26.59 -18.41 6.15
N ALA A 565 -27.55 -19.02 6.86
CA ALA A 565 -27.67 -18.89 8.31
C ALA A 565 -26.43 -19.47 9.00
N ALA A 566 -26.00 -20.67 8.61
CA ALA A 566 -24.80 -21.29 9.16
C ALA A 566 -23.53 -20.44 8.92
N THR A 567 -23.35 -19.91 7.71
CA THR A 567 -22.22 -19.04 7.36
C THR A 567 -22.18 -17.75 8.19
N ARG A 568 -23.35 -17.22 8.56
CA ARG A 568 -23.47 -16.02 9.39
C ARG A 568 -23.23 -16.29 10.87
N ALA A 569 -23.61 -17.47 11.36
CA ALA A 569 -23.53 -17.82 12.78
C ALA A 569 -22.20 -18.47 13.18
N TRP A 570 -21.55 -19.20 12.27
CA TRP A 570 -20.43 -20.08 12.62
C TRP A 570 -19.18 -19.78 11.78
N PRO A 571 -18.09 -19.26 12.37
CA PRO A 571 -16.86 -19.02 11.63
C PRO A 571 -16.14 -20.34 11.29
N CYS A 572 -15.62 -20.50 10.07
CA CYS A 572 -14.79 -21.67 9.72
C CYS A 572 -13.28 -21.38 9.82
N SER A 573 -12.88 -20.62 10.83
CA SER A 573 -11.52 -20.07 10.97
C SER A 573 -10.54 -21.01 11.67
N LEU A 574 -11.02 -22.13 12.22
CA LEU A 574 -10.21 -23.08 13.00
C LEU A 574 -8.93 -23.56 12.28
N PRO A 575 -8.95 -23.96 11.00
CA PRO A 575 -7.73 -24.40 10.32
C PRO A 575 -6.63 -23.32 10.33
N VAL A 576 -7.01 -22.05 10.16
CA VAL A 576 -6.05 -20.94 10.17
C VAL A 576 -5.49 -20.69 11.56
N LEU A 577 -6.34 -20.69 12.60
CA LEU A 577 -5.90 -20.49 13.98
C LEU A 577 -4.90 -21.58 14.43
N ARG A 578 -5.08 -22.80 13.92
CA ARG A 578 -4.19 -23.92 14.18
C ARG A 578 -2.88 -23.86 13.40
N ASP A 579 -2.94 -23.51 12.12
CA ASP A 579 -1.81 -23.65 11.19
C ASP A 579 -0.93 -22.39 11.08
N THR A 580 -1.22 -21.36 11.89
CA THR A 580 -0.44 -20.10 11.95
C THR A 580 0.46 -20.01 13.17
N ILE A 581 1.51 -19.20 13.12
CA ILE A 581 2.41 -18.91 14.26
C ILE A 581 1.76 -17.86 15.19
N GLY A 582 0.98 -16.96 14.63
CA GLY A 582 0.28 -15.90 15.34
C GLY A 582 -0.75 -15.22 14.45
N VAL A 583 -1.70 -14.55 15.08
CA VAL A 583 -2.84 -13.92 14.40
C VAL A 583 -2.83 -12.42 14.65
N ILE A 584 -3.01 -11.65 13.58
CA ILE A 584 -3.24 -10.21 13.61
C ILE A 584 -4.69 -9.96 13.20
N GLN A 585 -5.39 -9.11 13.95
CA GLN A 585 -6.74 -8.67 13.64
C GLN A 585 -6.85 -7.14 13.74
N HIS A 586 -7.77 -6.55 12.99
CA HIS A 586 -7.83 -5.09 12.87
C HIS A 586 -8.53 -4.35 14.00
N SER A 587 -9.19 -5.07 14.91
CA SER A 587 -10.01 -4.43 15.93
C SER A 587 -10.28 -5.32 17.14
N ARG A 588 -10.61 -4.71 18.28
CA ARG A 588 -11.05 -5.45 19.49
C ARG A 588 -12.30 -6.28 19.22
N HIS A 589 -13.25 -5.70 18.48
CA HIS A 589 -14.47 -6.39 18.07
C HIS A 589 -14.19 -7.69 17.29
N ALA A 590 -13.18 -7.71 16.40
CA ALA A 590 -12.78 -8.90 15.66
C ALA A 590 -12.23 -9.99 16.58
N VAL A 591 -11.39 -9.60 17.55
CA VAL A 591 -10.83 -10.49 18.57
C VAL A 591 -11.92 -11.07 19.47
N GLU A 592 -12.86 -10.24 19.92
CA GLU A 592 -14.02 -10.69 20.71
C GLU A 592 -14.83 -11.75 19.97
N TRP A 593 -15.07 -11.58 18.66
CA TRP A 593 -15.75 -12.61 17.86
C TRP A 593 -14.96 -13.92 17.84
N THR A 594 -13.65 -13.87 17.62
CA THR A 594 -12.81 -15.06 17.64
C THR A 594 -12.86 -15.75 19.01
N GLN A 595 -12.78 -14.99 20.11
CA GLN A 595 -12.81 -15.51 21.48
C GLN A 595 -14.19 -16.01 21.92
N ARG A 596 -15.28 -15.55 21.31
CA ARG A 596 -16.64 -16.07 21.54
C ARG A 596 -16.81 -17.48 20.99
N HIS A 597 -16.13 -17.78 19.87
CA HIS A 597 -16.31 -19.03 19.13
C HIS A 597 -15.22 -20.07 19.39
N TYR A 598 -14.02 -19.64 19.79
CA TYR A 598 -12.88 -20.52 20.04
C TYR A 598 -12.31 -20.28 21.43
N ASP A 599 -11.89 -21.35 22.10
CA ASP A 599 -11.26 -21.24 23.41
C ASP A 599 -9.90 -20.51 23.35
N ALA A 600 -9.40 -20.07 24.51
CA ALA A 600 -8.14 -19.32 24.59
C ALA A 600 -6.93 -20.12 24.08
N ALA A 601 -6.97 -21.46 24.19
CA ALA A 601 -5.90 -22.33 23.70
C ALA A 601 -5.84 -22.35 22.16
N THR A 602 -7.00 -22.27 21.50
CA THR A 602 -7.13 -22.26 20.04
C THR A 602 -6.96 -20.86 19.46
N ALA A 603 -7.64 -19.87 20.05
CA ALA A 603 -7.60 -18.48 19.59
C ALA A 603 -6.25 -17.80 19.85
N GLY A 604 -5.52 -18.26 20.87
CA GLY A 604 -4.31 -17.61 21.35
C GLY A 604 -4.57 -16.17 21.79
N GLU A 605 -3.53 -15.35 21.71
CA GLU A 605 -3.61 -13.89 21.92
C GLU A 605 -3.33 -13.18 20.60
N PRO A 606 -4.38 -12.81 19.83
CA PRO A 606 -4.22 -12.04 18.60
C PRO A 606 -3.65 -10.65 18.88
N ALA A 607 -2.75 -10.19 18.01
CA ALA A 607 -2.30 -8.80 18.02
C ALA A 607 -3.36 -7.91 17.34
N ILE A 608 -3.69 -6.78 17.95
CA ILE A 608 -4.65 -5.82 17.40
C ILE A 608 -3.89 -4.71 16.69
N ILE A 609 -3.94 -4.72 15.37
CA ILE A 609 -3.28 -3.71 14.54
C ILE A 609 -4.34 -3.02 13.67
N PRO A 610 -4.64 -1.73 13.90
CA PRO A 610 -5.67 -1.02 13.15
C PRO A 610 -5.47 -1.13 11.63
N HIS A 611 -6.57 -1.05 10.89
CA HIS A 611 -6.52 -1.13 9.43
C HIS A 611 -5.79 0.09 8.86
N LEU A 612 -4.60 -0.16 8.30
CA LEU A 612 -3.75 0.78 7.59
C LEU A 612 -4.53 1.61 6.57
N ARG A 613 -4.25 2.92 6.53
CA ARG A 613 -4.63 3.76 5.41
C ARG A 613 -3.70 4.94 5.21
N ARG A 614 -3.31 5.15 3.96
CA ARG A 614 -2.64 6.36 3.50
C ARG A 614 -3.62 7.51 3.30
N ILE A 615 -3.25 8.68 3.79
CA ILE A 615 -4.04 9.89 3.57
C ILE A 615 -3.97 10.30 2.09
N PRO A 616 -5.12 10.39 1.38
CA PRO A 616 -5.12 10.86 0.00
C PRO A 616 -4.80 12.36 -0.07
N PRO A 617 -4.20 12.83 -1.17
CA PRO A 617 -4.06 14.26 -1.42
C PRO A 617 -5.43 14.94 -1.39
N LYS A 618 -5.44 16.22 -1.01
CA LYS A 618 -6.69 16.97 -0.91
C LYS A 618 -7.22 17.23 -2.32
N GLY A 619 -8.33 16.60 -2.69
CA GLY A 619 -8.92 16.78 -4.02
C GLY A 619 -9.47 18.20 -4.22
N ASP A 620 -9.35 18.72 -5.45
CA ASP A 620 -10.05 19.95 -5.85
C ASP A 620 -11.55 19.66 -6.00
N ARG A 621 -12.31 20.07 -4.98
CA ARG A 621 -13.77 19.97 -4.92
C ARG A 621 -14.45 20.59 -6.14
N ALA A 622 -13.98 21.74 -6.63
CA ALA A 622 -14.60 22.42 -7.76
C ALA A 622 -14.38 21.65 -9.06
N ALA A 623 -13.16 21.14 -9.27
CA ALA A 623 -12.87 20.29 -10.42
C ALA A 623 -13.62 18.96 -10.38
N ALA A 624 -13.69 18.31 -9.21
CA ALA A 624 -14.44 17.07 -9.01
C ALA A 624 -15.94 17.25 -9.31
N ARG A 625 -16.55 18.32 -8.78
CA ARG A 625 -17.96 18.65 -9.06
C ARG A 625 -18.19 18.90 -10.55
N ARG A 626 -17.30 19.61 -11.25
CA ARG A 626 -17.39 19.79 -12.72
C ARG A 626 -17.36 18.46 -13.46
N ARG A 627 -16.43 17.55 -13.12
CA ARG A 627 -16.33 16.22 -13.74
C ARG A 627 -17.56 15.34 -13.49
N LEU A 628 -18.17 15.46 -12.31
CA LEU A 628 -19.39 14.72 -11.93
C LEU A 628 -20.70 15.37 -12.42
N GLY A 629 -20.63 16.57 -13.02
CA GLY A 629 -21.79 17.34 -13.46
C GLY A 629 -22.63 17.90 -12.32
N LEU A 630 -22.02 18.22 -11.19
CA LEU A 630 -22.68 18.73 -9.98
C LEU A 630 -22.57 20.26 -9.91
N ALA A 631 -23.64 20.91 -9.44
CA ALA A 631 -23.65 22.35 -9.25
C ALA A 631 -22.74 22.81 -8.09
N PRO A 632 -22.13 24.02 -8.20
CA PRO A 632 -21.49 24.83 -7.16
C PRO A 632 -21.73 24.47 -5.70
N ASP A 633 -23.01 24.54 -5.41
CA ASP A 633 -23.66 24.77 -4.13
C ASP A 633 -24.60 23.62 -3.76
N LEU A 634 -24.73 22.60 -4.62
CA LEU A 634 -25.53 21.41 -4.35
C LEU A 634 -24.94 20.64 -3.16
N PRO A 635 -25.71 20.45 -2.07
CA PRO A 635 -25.27 19.61 -0.96
C PRO A 635 -25.29 18.13 -1.37
N VAL A 636 -24.20 17.41 -1.09
CA VAL A 636 -24.02 16.00 -1.46
C VAL A 636 -23.81 15.15 -0.21
N ILE A 637 -24.72 14.22 0.03
CA ILE A 637 -24.56 13.15 1.03
C ILE A 637 -24.15 11.89 0.28
N ALA A 638 -23.10 11.22 0.71
CA ALA A 638 -22.59 10.04 0.02
C ALA A 638 -22.37 8.84 0.97
N SER A 639 -22.68 7.65 0.49
CA SER A 639 -22.24 6.39 1.10
C SER A 639 -21.33 5.66 0.13
N PHE A 640 -20.22 5.12 0.62
CA PHE A 640 -19.15 4.57 -0.22
C PHE A 640 -18.91 3.08 0.00
N GLY A 641 -18.53 2.38 -1.06
CA GLY A 641 -18.15 0.98 -1.06
C GLY A 641 -19.31 0.05 -1.44
N ILE A 642 -19.09 -1.26 -1.29
CA ILE A 642 -20.10 -2.29 -1.64
C ILE A 642 -21.44 -2.01 -0.98
N LEU A 643 -22.54 -2.09 -1.73
CA LEU A 643 -23.91 -1.97 -1.23
C LEU A 643 -24.45 -3.36 -0.90
N ALA A 644 -24.82 -3.54 0.37
CA ALA A 644 -25.45 -4.74 0.91
C ALA A 644 -26.44 -4.33 2.01
N ALA A 645 -27.41 -5.16 2.33
CA ALA A 645 -28.42 -4.95 3.37
C ALA A 645 -27.77 -4.72 4.73
N SER A 646 -26.64 -5.38 5.02
CA SER A 646 -25.82 -5.13 6.22
C SER A 646 -25.21 -3.73 6.29
N LYS A 647 -25.32 -2.91 5.25
CA LYS A 647 -24.92 -1.50 5.25
C LYS A 647 -26.09 -0.51 5.24
N LEU A 648 -27.32 -1.01 5.40
CA LEU A 648 -28.53 -0.21 5.59
C LEU A 648 -28.77 0.92 4.55
N PRO A 649 -28.56 0.68 3.24
CA PRO A 649 -28.76 1.72 2.22
C PRO A 649 -30.22 2.18 2.12
N ASP A 650 -31.17 1.30 2.42
CA ASP A 650 -32.61 1.56 2.50
C ASP A 650 -32.94 2.58 3.61
N ARG A 651 -32.36 2.41 4.81
CA ARG A 651 -32.51 3.34 5.94
C ARG A 651 -31.93 4.71 5.62
N LEU A 652 -30.77 4.75 4.95
CA LEU A 652 -30.16 6.00 4.50
C LEU A 652 -31.05 6.73 3.48
N VAL A 653 -31.59 6.01 2.50
CA VAL A 653 -32.53 6.58 1.52
C VAL A 653 -33.78 7.13 2.22
N ALA A 654 -34.35 6.40 3.17
CA ALA A 654 -35.53 6.82 3.93
C ALA A 654 -35.27 8.06 4.80
N ALA A 655 -34.11 8.14 5.46
CA ALA A 655 -33.70 9.31 6.22
C ALA A 655 -33.58 10.54 5.32
N CYS A 656 -32.87 10.40 4.18
CA CYS A 656 -32.64 11.48 3.21
C CYS A 656 -33.92 11.97 2.51
N HIS A 657 -34.91 11.10 2.28
CA HIS A 657 -36.18 11.50 1.66
C HIS A 657 -36.92 12.59 2.46
N GLY A 658 -36.75 12.58 3.79
CA GLY A 658 -37.33 13.54 4.72
C GLY A 658 -36.51 14.81 4.96
N LEU A 659 -35.30 14.95 4.38
CA LEU A 659 -34.49 16.15 4.55
C LEU A 659 -35.05 17.33 3.73
N ARG A 660 -35.12 18.51 4.36
CA ARG A 660 -35.43 19.78 3.69
C ARG A 660 -34.30 20.77 3.95
N GLY A 661 -33.61 21.18 2.88
CA GLY A 661 -32.63 22.26 2.94
C GLY A 661 -33.27 23.64 2.80
N GLU A 662 -32.56 24.68 3.22
CA GLU A 662 -32.87 26.07 2.85
C GLU A 662 -32.52 26.29 1.37
N GLY A 663 -33.47 25.99 0.48
CA GLY A 663 -33.39 26.35 -0.94
C GLY A 663 -33.33 25.19 -1.95
N GLN A 664 -32.61 24.09 -1.67
CA GLN A 664 -32.56 22.89 -2.54
C GLN A 664 -32.43 21.59 -1.71
N ARG A 665 -32.98 20.47 -2.22
CA ARG A 665 -32.84 19.15 -1.58
C ARG A 665 -31.42 18.59 -1.82
N PRO A 666 -30.77 17.98 -0.80
CA PRO A 666 -29.46 17.36 -0.99
C PRO A 666 -29.55 16.18 -1.98
N LEU A 667 -28.47 15.95 -2.72
CA LEU A 667 -28.26 14.74 -3.51
C LEU A 667 -27.72 13.63 -2.60
N LEU A 668 -28.38 12.48 -2.58
CA LEU A 668 -27.83 11.24 -2.02
C LEU A 668 -27.13 10.45 -3.13
N ALA A 669 -25.84 10.17 -2.95
CA ALA A 669 -25.06 9.32 -3.84
C ALA A 669 -24.68 8.00 -3.13
N LEU A 670 -25.15 6.87 -3.65
CA LEU A 670 -24.69 5.55 -3.23
C LEU A 670 -23.57 5.11 -4.19
N VAL A 671 -22.33 5.30 -3.75
CA VAL A 671 -21.11 5.17 -4.55
C VAL A 671 -20.50 3.78 -4.36
N GLY A 672 -20.92 2.83 -5.19
CA GLY A 672 -20.42 1.46 -5.19
C GLY A 672 -21.37 0.45 -5.84
N GLU A 673 -20.89 -0.78 -5.93
CA GLU A 673 -21.62 -1.90 -6.55
C GLU A 673 -22.52 -2.62 -5.54
N ALA A 674 -23.74 -2.97 -5.95
CA ALA A 674 -24.62 -3.84 -5.20
C ALA A 674 -24.24 -5.31 -5.44
N VAL A 675 -23.94 -6.04 -4.36
CA VAL A 675 -23.55 -7.46 -4.42
C VAL A 675 -24.71 -8.42 -4.17
N GLU A 676 -25.88 -7.87 -3.88
CA GLU A 676 -27.13 -8.60 -3.70
C GLU A 676 -28.31 -7.75 -4.19
N GLN A 677 -29.48 -8.37 -4.32
CA GLN A 677 -30.69 -7.65 -4.70
C GLN A 677 -31.16 -6.79 -3.52
N LEU A 678 -31.20 -5.48 -3.73
CA LEU A 678 -31.65 -4.49 -2.76
C LEU A 678 -32.91 -3.80 -3.28
N ASP A 679 -33.91 -3.65 -2.43
CA ASP A 679 -35.14 -2.92 -2.75
C ASP A 679 -34.93 -1.41 -2.57
N LEU A 680 -34.21 -0.81 -3.53
CA LEU A 680 -33.92 0.61 -3.57
C LEU A 680 -34.77 1.31 -4.64
N PRO A 681 -35.22 2.56 -4.39
CA PRO A 681 -35.95 3.32 -5.39
C PRO A 681 -35.05 3.64 -6.60
N ARG A 682 -35.68 3.88 -7.76
CA ARG A 682 -34.97 4.26 -8.99
C ARG A 682 -34.24 5.60 -8.82
N GLU A 683 -33.18 5.77 -9.60
CA GLU A 683 -32.46 7.05 -9.68
C GLU A 683 -33.41 8.21 -9.94
N SER A 684 -33.09 9.37 -9.36
CA SER A 684 -33.88 10.59 -9.45
C SER A 684 -32.96 11.82 -9.33
N ALA A 685 -33.53 13.02 -9.40
CA ALA A 685 -32.77 14.25 -9.17
C ALA A 685 -32.11 14.33 -7.78
N THR A 686 -32.58 13.54 -6.81
CA THR A 686 -32.08 13.52 -5.42
C THR A 686 -31.41 12.20 -5.01
N LEU A 687 -31.36 11.19 -5.89
CA LEU A 687 -30.73 9.90 -5.62
C LEU A 687 -29.94 9.42 -6.84
N ARG A 688 -28.65 9.12 -6.64
CA ARG A 688 -27.76 8.55 -7.65
C ARG A 688 -27.20 7.21 -7.18
N LEU A 689 -27.25 6.21 -8.05
CA LEU A 689 -26.74 4.85 -7.83
C LEU A 689 -25.62 4.60 -8.84
N THR A 690 -24.37 4.74 -8.41
CA THR A 690 -23.26 4.80 -9.38
C THR A 690 -22.88 3.44 -9.96
N GLY A 691 -23.17 2.35 -9.25
CA GLY A 691 -22.54 1.06 -9.49
C GLY A 691 -21.03 1.11 -9.24
N ARG A 692 -20.30 0.15 -9.79
CA ARG A 692 -18.83 0.14 -9.75
C ARG A 692 -18.29 1.35 -10.53
N VAL A 693 -17.45 2.14 -9.87
CA VAL A 693 -16.81 3.34 -10.45
C VAL A 693 -15.30 3.15 -10.58
N SER A 694 -14.67 3.93 -11.46
CA SER A 694 -13.20 3.98 -11.55
C SER A 694 -12.59 4.59 -10.29
N PRO A 695 -11.30 4.32 -9.98
CA PRO A 695 -10.61 4.97 -8.85
C PRO A 695 -10.67 6.50 -8.89
N GLN A 696 -10.55 7.10 -10.08
CA GLN A 696 -10.67 8.56 -10.25
C GLN A 696 -12.08 9.06 -9.93
N ALA A 697 -13.13 8.37 -10.42
CA ALA A 697 -14.50 8.76 -10.13
C ALA A 697 -14.83 8.57 -8.64
N TYR A 698 -14.29 7.53 -7.99
CA TYR A 698 -14.39 7.34 -6.55
C TYR A 698 -13.76 8.51 -5.78
N ALA A 699 -12.54 8.93 -6.15
CA ALA A 699 -11.87 10.09 -5.57
C ALA A 699 -12.64 11.41 -5.82
N ASP A 700 -13.23 11.58 -7.00
CA ASP A 700 -14.05 12.74 -7.33
C ASP A 700 -15.30 12.79 -6.44
N TRP A 701 -15.99 11.66 -6.21
CA TRP A 701 -17.12 11.59 -5.30
C TRP A 701 -16.70 11.92 -3.86
N MET A 702 -15.55 11.42 -3.42
CA MET A 702 -14.99 11.72 -2.10
C MET A 702 -14.71 13.23 -1.94
N ALA A 703 -14.12 13.87 -2.96
CA ALA A 703 -13.84 15.31 -2.95
C ALA A 703 -15.11 16.18 -3.06
N ALA A 704 -16.15 15.68 -3.73
CA ALA A 704 -17.41 16.38 -3.97
C ALA A 704 -18.44 16.22 -2.84
N ALA A 705 -18.35 15.19 -2.01
CA ALA A 705 -19.27 14.97 -0.89
C ALA A 705 -19.16 16.05 0.19
N ASP A 706 -20.28 16.43 0.80
CA ASP A 706 -20.33 17.31 1.99
C ASP A 706 -20.40 16.47 3.28
N ILE A 707 -21.11 15.33 3.24
CA ILE A 707 -21.26 14.40 4.36
C ILE A 707 -21.09 12.97 3.84
N ALA A 708 -20.31 12.16 4.54
CA ALA A 708 -20.25 10.73 4.32
C ALA A 708 -21.10 9.98 5.36
N VAL A 709 -21.82 8.96 4.93
CA VAL A 709 -22.59 8.08 5.82
C VAL A 709 -22.14 6.65 5.64
N GLN A 710 -21.76 5.98 6.73
CA GLN A 710 -21.27 4.61 6.74
C GLN A 710 -22.01 3.85 7.84
N LEU A 711 -23.12 3.22 7.48
CA LEU A 711 -23.94 2.45 8.40
C LEU A 711 -23.58 0.97 8.35
N ARG A 712 -23.86 0.26 9.44
CA ARG A 712 -23.62 -1.17 9.52
C ARG A 712 -24.58 -1.90 10.44
N ASP A 713 -24.91 -3.12 10.05
CA ASP A 713 -25.59 -4.10 10.88
C ASP A 713 -24.90 -5.45 10.73
N HIS A 714 -25.03 -6.31 11.74
CA HIS A 714 -24.54 -7.68 11.74
C HIS A 714 -23.06 -7.86 11.34
N SER A 715 -22.16 -6.98 11.82
CA SER A 715 -20.72 -7.09 11.60
C SER A 715 -20.13 -8.30 12.32
N ARG A 716 -19.21 -8.98 11.62
CA ARG A 716 -18.57 -10.24 12.00
C ARG A 716 -17.06 -10.07 12.21
N GLY A 717 -16.66 -8.88 12.67
CA GLY A 717 -15.27 -8.52 12.92
C GLY A 717 -14.57 -7.80 11.76
N GLU A 718 -15.22 -7.67 10.60
CA GLU A 718 -14.60 -7.02 9.44
C GLU A 718 -14.48 -5.49 9.60
N THR A 719 -13.38 -4.93 9.12
CA THR A 719 -13.14 -3.47 9.18
C THR A 719 -13.54 -2.81 7.86
N SER A 720 -14.29 -1.71 7.93
CA SER A 720 -14.75 -1.01 6.73
C SER A 720 -13.66 -0.12 6.15
N GLY A 721 -13.04 -0.56 5.05
CA GLY A 721 -12.09 0.28 4.30
C GLY A 721 -12.69 1.61 3.86
N ALA A 722 -13.96 1.61 3.40
CA ALA A 722 -14.65 2.82 2.95
C ALA A 722 -14.90 3.84 4.06
N LEU A 723 -15.10 3.40 5.31
CA LEU A 723 -15.15 4.30 6.46
C LEU A 723 -13.82 5.03 6.63
N ILE A 724 -12.73 4.27 6.60
CA ILE A 724 -11.38 4.83 6.78
C ILE A 724 -11.03 5.76 5.62
N ASP A 725 -11.45 5.45 4.40
CA ASP A 725 -11.28 6.33 3.23
C ASP A 725 -11.98 7.68 3.43
N CYS A 726 -13.20 7.68 3.99
CA CYS A 726 -13.94 8.91 4.32
C CYS A 726 -13.22 9.74 5.40
N LEU A 727 -12.74 9.09 6.45
CA LEU A 727 -11.98 9.75 7.53
C LEU A 727 -10.66 10.32 7.00
N ALA A 728 -9.95 9.57 6.15
CA ALA A 728 -8.68 9.97 5.55
C ALA A 728 -8.87 11.15 4.57
N ALA A 729 -9.98 11.18 3.83
CA ALA A 729 -10.36 12.31 2.99
C ALA A 729 -10.72 13.57 3.79
N GLY A 730 -10.98 13.42 5.10
CA GLY A 730 -11.39 14.50 5.98
C GLY A 730 -12.85 14.92 5.75
N LEU A 731 -13.71 13.97 5.36
CA LEU A 731 -15.15 14.19 5.29
C LEU A 731 -15.76 14.14 6.70
N PRO A 732 -16.81 14.93 6.97
CA PRO A 732 -17.67 14.68 8.12
C PRO A 732 -18.36 13.32 7.93
N VAL A 733 -18.18 12.38 8.87
CA VAL A 733 -18.72 11.03 8.77
C VAL A 733 -19.80 10.79 9.82
N VAL A 734 -20.92 10.19 9.40
CA VAL A 734 -21.98 9.68 10.29
C VAL A 734 -21.98 8.16 10.27
N VAL A 735 -21.97 7.53 11.44
CA VAL A 735 -22.02 6.07 11.62
C VAL A 735 -23.02 5.71 12.72
N ASN A 736 -23.57 4.49 12.69
CA ASN A 736 -24.21 3.91 13.87
C ASN A 736 -23.16 3.21 14.76
N ARG A 737 -23.37 3.19 16.07
CA ARG A 737 -22.40 2.62 17.03
C ARG A 737 -22.38 1.10 16.97
N HIS A 738 -21.76 0.55 15.93
CA HIS A 738 -21.75 -0.88 15.64
C HIS A 738 -20.35 -1.38 15.22
N GLY A 739 -19.95 -2.54 15.73
CA GLY A 739 -18.71 -3.23 15.36
C GLY A 739 -17.46 -2.34 15.44
N THR A 740 -16.67 -2.33 14.37
CA THR A 740 -15.41 -1.57 14.27
C THR A 740 -15.59 -0.05 14.31
N MET A 741 -16.78 0.45 13.99
CA MET A 741 -17.10 1.89 13.99
C MET A 741 -17.06 2.48 15.40
N SER A 742 -17.36 1.67 16.42
CA SER A 742 -17.35 2.09 17.83
C SER A 742 -15.96 2.39 18.41
N GLN A 743 -14.89 2.03 17.68
CA GLN A 743 -13.50 2.22 18.11
C GLN A 743 -12.86 3.50 17.55
N VAL A 744 -13.55 4.20 16.64
CA VAL A 744 -13.11 5.51 16.18
C VAL A 744 -13.49 6.56 17.24
N PRO A 745 -12.58 7.50 17.59
CA PRO A 745 -12.88 8.53 18.57
C PRO A 745 -14.12 9.39 18.23
N ASP A 746 -14.90 9.77 19.25
CA ASP A 746 -16.14 10.57 19.09
C ASP A 746 -15.90 11.99 18.55
N ASP A 747 -14.66 12.50 18.59
CA ASP A 747 -14.26 13.78 18.01
C ASP A 747 -13.88 13.66 16.51
N CYS A 748 -13.85 12.45 15.96
CA CYS A 748 -13.52 12.16 14.56
C CYS A 748 -14.75 11.83 13.69
N LEU A 749 -15.90 11.50 14.30
CA LEU A 749 -17.14 11.20 13.57
C LEU A 749 -18.38 11.56 14.41
N ARG A 750 -19.58 11.50 13.79
CA ARG A 750 -20.85 11.56 14.50
C ARG A 750 -21.43 10.16 14.64
N THR A 751 -21.78 9.76 15.86
CA THR A 751 -22.42 8.47 16.14
C THR A 751 -23.92 8.61 16.36
N ILE A 752 -24.69 7.68 15.81
CA ILE A 752 -26.08 7.42 16.19
C ILE A 752 -26.16 6.09 16.97
N PRO A 753 -27.26 5.82 17.70
CA PRO A 753 -27.46 4.54 18.40
C PRO A 753 -27.30 3.33 17.47
N GLU A 754 -26.88 2.18 18.00
CA GLU A 754 -26.70 0.94 17.22
C GLU A 754 -27.99 0.53 16.50
N ARG A 755 -29.10 0.50 17.25
CA ARG A 755 -30.47 0.39 16.73
C ARG A 755 -31.09 1.78 16.70
N PHE A 756 -31.49 2.23 15.52
CA PHE A 756 -31.97 3.60 15.31
C PHE A 756 -33.19 3.65 14.38
N GLU A 757 -33.99 4.69 14.54
CA GLU A 757 -35.06 5.05 13.62
C GLU A 757 -34.56 6.02 12.54
N ASP A 758 -35.23 6.08 11.38
CA ASP A 758 -34.84 6.98 10.28
C ASP A 758 -34.82 8.45 10.71
N GLY A 759 -35.59 8.80 11.76
CA GLY A 759 -35.59 10.12 12.39
C GLY A 759 -34.25 10.48 13.06
N ASP A 760 -33.60 9.53 13.74
CA ASP A 760 -32.34 9.75 14.44
C ASP A 760 -31.23 10.14 13.45
N LEU A 761 -31.13 9.39 12.35
CA LEU A 761 -30.18 9.67 11.28
C LEU A 761 -30.49 11.01 10.61
N ARG A 762 -31.77 11.32 10.39
CA ARG A 762 -32.19 12.58 9.75
C ARG A 762 -31.78 13.81 10.56
N VAL A 763 -31.94 13.78 11.88
CA VAL A 763 -31.56 14.90 12.76
C VAL A 763 -30.07 15.21 12.61
N VAL A 764 -29.21 14.20 12.72
CA VAL A 764 -27.75 14.39 12.61
C VAL A 764 -27.34 14.90 11.23
N LEU A 765 -27.94 14.38 10.16
CA LEU A 765 -27.69 14.88 8.81
C LEU A 765 -28.12 16.34 8.64
N GLN A 766 -29.26 16.72 9.22
CA GLN A 766 -29.76 18.08 9.14
C GLN A 766 -28.89 19.07 9.92
N GLU A 767 -28.39 18.70 11.10
CA GLU A 767 -27.44 19.50 11.88
C GLU A 767 -26.14 19.76 11.11
N LEU A 768 -25.57 18.73 10.49
CA LEU A 768 -24.33 18.88 9.70
C LEU A 768 -24.52 19.70 8.43
N LEU A 769 -25.70 19.67 7.81
CA LEU A 769 -26.04 20.53 6.68
C LEU A 769 -26.23 21.99 7.10
N GLN A 770 -26.77 22.24 8.30
CA GLN A 770 -27.01 23.58 8.84
C GLN A 770 -25.75 24.22 9.43
N ASP A 771 -24.81 23.42 9.95
CA ASP A 771 -23.49 23.88 10.40
C ASP A 771 -22.34 23.16 9.68
N PRO A 772 -22.00 23.58 8.45
CA PRO A 772 -20.85 23.06 7.72
C PRO A 772 -19.50 23.32 8.42
N ALA A 773 -19.41 24.28 9.35
CA ALA A 773 -18.17 24.58 10.05
C ALA A 773 -17.83 23.50 11.07
N SER A 774 -18.82 23.04 11.85
CA SER A 774 -18.69 21.86 12.72
C SER A 774 -18.29 20.62 11.92
N GLY A 775 -18.91 20.39 10.75
CA GLY A 775 -18.52 19.29 9.86
C GLY A 775 -17.05 19.35 9.44
N ARG A 776 -16.56 20.53 9.03
CA ARG A 776 -15.14 20.72 8.65
C ARG A 776 -14.18 20.46 9.81
N GLN A 777 -14.54 20.84 11.03
CA GLN A 777 -13.72 20.56 12.23
C GLN A 777 -13.65 19.05 12.49
N LEU A 778 -14.79 18.36 12.42
CA LEU A 778 -14.87 16.91 12.57
C LEU A 778 -13.98 16.19 11.54
N GLY A 779 -14.09 16.57 10.26
CA GLY A 779 -13.27 16.00 9.19
C GLY A 779 -11.77 16.30 9.34
N ALA A 780 -11.40 17.50 9.81
CA ALA A 780 -10.01 17.84 10.09
C ALA A 780 -9.41 16.98 11.21
N ARG A 781 -10.16 16.78 12.31
CA ARG A 781 -9.75 15.93 13.42
C ARG A 781 -9.65 14.46 13.02
N ALA A 782 -10.61 13.96 12.23
CA ALA A 782 -10.56 12.62 11.66
C ALA A 782 -9.28 12.39 10.83
N ARG A 783 -8.97 13.31 9.92
CA ARG A 783 -7.78 13.23 9.07
C ARG A 783 -6.49 13.28 9.88
N GLU A 784 -6.44 14.02 10.97
CA GLU A 784 -5.32 14.03 11.91
C GLU A 784 -5.19 12.69 12.65
N TRP A 785 -6.28 12.14 13.18
CA TRP A 785 -6.26 10.84 13.84
C TRP A 785 -5.80 9.71 12.90
N VAL A 786 -6.26 9.71 11.64
CA VAL A 786 -5.77 8.78 10.60
C VAL A 786 -4.26 8.91 10.44
N ARG A 787 -3.73 10.14 10.40
CA ARG A 787 -2.28 10.40 10.30
C ARG A 787 -1.50 9.85 11.48
N GLU A 788 -2.05 9.98 12.69
CA GLU A 788 -1.37 9.61 13.94
C GLU A 788 -1.47 8.11 14.24
N THR A 789 -2.54 7.45 13.78
CA THR A 789 -2.92 6.11 14.23
C THR A 789 -2.86 5.06 13.12
N LEU A 790 -3.25 5.42 11.89
CA LEU A 790 -3.44 4.48 10.78
C LEU A 790 -2.36 4.61 9.68
N SER A 791 -1.36 5.47 9.88
CA SER A 791 -0.35 5.72 8.85
C SER A 791 0.46 4.46 8.53
N PRO A 792 0.92 4.31 7.27
CA PRO A 792 1.74 3.17 6.88
C PRO A 792 2.94 2.95 7.78
N GLU A 793 3.64 4.02 8.20
CA GLU A 793 4.84 3.93 9.02
C GLU A 793 4.56 3.34 10.40
N ARG A 794 3.51 3.82 11.06
CA ARG A 794 3.12 3.32 12.38
C ARG A 794 2.62 1.87 12.30
N ILE A 795 1.80 1.57 11.30
CA ILE A 795 1.25 0.23 11.14
C ILE A 795 2.35 -0.76 10.74
N GLY A 796 3.28 -0.38 9.86
CA GLY A 796 4.46 -1.20 9.52
C GLY A 796 5.29 -1.58 10.74
N LEU A 797 5.54 -0.63 11.64
CA LEU A 797 6.22 -0.88 12.91
C LEU A 797 5.43 -1.84 13.81
N ALA A 798 4.11 -1.62 13.97
CA ALA A 798 3.26 -2.50 14.76
C ALA A 798 3.22 -3.93 14.21
N TYR A 799 3.20 -4.09 12.88
CA TYR A 799 3.33 -5.40 12.23
C TYR A 799 4.68 -6.03 12.56
N ARG A 800 5.77 -5.27 12.46
CA ARG A 800 7.10 -5.78 12.82
C ARG A 800 7.13 -6.26 14.26
N GLU A 801 6.63 -5.47 15.21
CA GLU A 801 6.60 -5.83 16.63
C GLU A 801 5.79 -7.10 16.87
N ALA A 802 4.61 -7.21 16.27
CA ALA A 802 3.78 -8.41 16.38
C ALA A 802 4.46 -9.65 15.78
N ILE A 803 4.99 -9.54 14.56
CA ILE A 803 5.65 -10.66 13.86
C ILE A 803 6.84 -11.19 14.67
N GLU A 804 7.71 -10.29 15.14
CA GLU A 804 8.88 -10.65 15.93
C GLU A 804 8.49 -11.20 17.30
N ALA A 805 7.47 -10.63 17.96
CA ALA A 805 6.95 -11.14 19.22
C ALA A 805 6.38 -12.56 19.07
N PHE A 806 5.66 -12.84 17.98
CA PHE A 806 5.15 -14.19 17.71
C PHE A 806 6.29 -15.18 17.47
N HIS A 807 7.31 -14.82 16.69
CA HIS A 807 8.45 -15.70 16.41
C HIS A 807 9.35 -15.94 17.64
N ALA A 808 9.37 -15.02 18.59
CA ALA A 808 10.10 -15.18 19.85
C ALA A 808 9.41 -16.14 20.83
N ARG A 809 8.14 -16.53 20.59
CA ARG A 809 7.42 -17.45 21.49
C ARG A 809 8.01 -18.86 21.38
N PRO A 810 8.20 -19.58 22.50
CA PRO A 810 8.64 -20.98 22.49
C PRO A 810 7.76 -21.87 21.61
N ASP A 811 6.46 -21.56 21.52
CA ASP A 811 5.47 -22.34 20.76
C ASP A 811 5.56 -22.12 19.24
N ALA A 812 6.17 -21.01 18.78
CA ALA A 812 6.39 -20.76 17.36
C ALA A 812 7.39 -21.77 16.75
N PHE A 813 8.38 -22.16 17.54
CA PHE A 813 9.37 -23.18 17.19
C PHE A 813 8.75 -24.57 17.00
N LEU A 814 7.56 -24.81 17.56
CA LEU A 814 6.82 -26.08 17.47
C LEU A 814 6.03 -26.24 16.18
N ARG A 815 5.37 -25.15 15.73
CA ARG A 815 4.50 -25.16 14.55
C ARG A 815 5.28 -25.21 13.24
N LEU A 816 6.58 -24.87 13.29
CA LEU A 816 7.55 -25.00 12.21
C LEU A 816 8.17 -26.41 12.12
N GLY A 817 7.55 -27.45 12.70
CA GLY A 817 8.20 -28.70 13.12
C GLY A 817 8.61 -29.74 12.07
N ASP A 818 8.37 -29.55 10.77
CA ASP A 818 8.74 -30.59 9.77
C ASP A 818 10.22 -30.56 9.28
N PRO A 819 10.94 -29.42 9.21
CA PRO A 819 12.38 -29.41 8.92
C PRO A 819 13.22 -30.02 10.07
N PHE A 820 12.66 -30.15 11.28
CA PHE A 820 13.38 -30.66 12.45
C PHE A 820 13.74 -32.15 12.39
N ARG A 821 13.11 -32.93 11.50
CA ARG A 821 13.49 -34.34 11.29
C ARG A 821 14.79 -34.51 10.50
N GLY A 822 15.23 -33.48 9.77
CA GLY A 822 16.43 -33.53 8.93
C GLY A 822 17.70 -32.93 9.56
N ALA A 823 17.59 -32.07 10.57
CA ALA A 823 18.71 -31.28 11.08
C ALA A 823 18.87 -31.38 12.62
N LEU A 824 19.32 -32.54 13.10
CA LEU A 824 19.98 -32.61 14.40
C LEU A 824 21.43 -32.13 14.25
N LEU A 825 21.64 -30.81 14.27
CA LEU A 825 22.94 -30.22 14.61
C LEU A 825 23.14 -30.27 16.14
N PRO A 826 24.37 -30.42 16.64
CA PRO A 826 24.61 -30.55 18.08
C PRO A 826 24.41 -29.19 18.79
N PRO A 827 23.53 -29.07 19.81
CA PRO A 827 23.35 -27.82 20.55
C PRO A 827 24.49 -27.57 21.55
N GLY A 828 24.92 -26.32 21.65
CA GLY A 828 26.09 -25.87 22.40
C GLY A 828 25.90 -25.53 23.88
N SER A 829 24.73 -25.78 24.51
CA SER A 829 24.57 -25.59 25.96
C SER A 829 23.41 -26.40 26.57
N ALA A 830 23.44 -26.61 27.90
CA ALA A 830 22.35 -27.28 28.64
C ALA A 830 21.01 -26.51 28.60
N GLY A 831 21.04 -25.19 28.40
CA GLY A 831 19.84 -24.37 28.21
C GLY A 831 19.11 -24.68 26.92
N ASP A 832 19.85 -25.02 25.86
CA ASP A 832 19.31 -25.41 24.55
C ASP A 832 18.61 -26.76 24.63
N TRP A 833 19.15 -27.72 25.40
CA TRP A 833 18.49 -29.01 25.64
C TRP A 833 17.19 -28.86 26.44
N ALA A 834 17.11 -27.93 27.38
CA ALA A 834 15.85 -27.65 28.09
C ALA A 834 14.80 -27.00 27.17
N ALA A 835 15.23 -26.15 26.23
CA ALA A 835 14.35 -25.57 25.21
C ALA A 835 13.89 -26.62 24.18
N VAL A 836 14.79 -27.50 23.71
CA VAL A 836 14.45 -28.64 22.84
C VAL A 836 13.57 -29.66 23.57
N ALA A 837 13.80 -29.94 24.85
CA ALA A 837 12.95 -30.82 25.63
C ALA A 837 11.54 -30.22 25.83
N ARG A 838 11.44 -28.92 26.15
CA ARG A 838 10.16 -28.18 26.18
C ARG A 838 9.48 -28.14 24.81
N ALA A 839 10.26 -28.02 23.74
CA ALA A 839 9.74 -28.04 22.38
C ALA A 839 9.20 -29.44 22.00
N SER A 840 9.96 -30.50 22.29
CA SER A 840 9.55 -31.88 22.05
C SER A 840 8.32 -32.29 22.87
N THR A 841 8.08 -31.65 24.03
CA THR A 841 6.89 -31.86 24.87
C THR A 841 5.68 -31.03 24.48
N ALA A 842 5.80 -30.15 23.47
CA ALA A 842 4.67 -29.44 22.87
C ALA A 842 4.47 -29.77 21.37
N ASN A 843 5.26 -30.71 20.83
CA ASN A 843 4.96 -31.53 19.65
C ASN A 843 3.86 -32.58 19.90
N PHE A 844 3.31 -32.63 21.11
CA PHE A 844 2.03 -33.28 21.31
C PHE A 844 0.97 -32.44 20.61
N PRO A 845 0.03 -33.04 19.85
CA PRO A 845 -1.02 -32.29 19.18
C PRO A 845 -1.66 -31.32 20.18
N PRO A 846 -2.04 -30.09 19.75
CA PRO A 846 -2.72 -29.15 20.62
C PRO A 846 -3.80 -29.89 21.38
N ARG A 847 -3.92 -29.65 22.70
CA ARG A 847 -4.98 -30.28 23.51
C ARG A 847 -6.30 -29.99 22.84
N ARG A 848 -6.80 -30.95 22.06
CA ARG A 848 -8.14 -30.86 21.50
C ARG A 848 -9.11 -30.78 22.69
N PRO A 849 -10.20 -30.02 22.58
CA PRO A 849 -11.26 -30.11 23.58
C PRO A 849 -11.63 -31.59 23.78
N PRO A 850 -11.86 -32.04 25.03
CA PRO A 850 -12.27 -33.42 25.29
C PRO A 850 -13.49 -33.78 24.44
N PHE A 851 -13.57 -35.05 24.06
CA PHE A 851 -14.71 -35.59 23.34
C PHE A 851 -15.68 -36.24 24.33
N LEU A 852 -16.96 -35.93 24.19
CA LEU A 852 -18.06 -36.73 24.69
C LEU A 852 -18.52 -37.65 23.56
N PHE A 853 -18.10 -38.91 23.63
CA PHE A 853 -18.55 -39.96 22.74
C PHE A 853 -19.89 -40.50 23.23
N LEU A 854 -20.91 -40.44 22.38
CA LEU A 854 -22.23 -41.02 22.65
C LEU A 854 -22.33 -42.37 21.95
N ASP A 855 -22.35 -43.47 22.72
CA ASP A 855 -22.45 -44.81 22.14
C ASP A 855 -23.88 -45.06 21.60
N VAL A 856 -24.03 -45.01 20.28
CA VAL A 856 -25.31 -45.23 19.57
C VAL A 856 -25.35 -46.60 18.88
N THR A 857 -24.49 -47.54 19.29
CA THR A 857 -24.38 -48.86 18.66
C THR A 857 -25.69 -49.65 18.68
N GLU A 858 -26.44 -49.57 19.78
CA GLU A 858 -27.71 -50.28 19.96
C GLU A 858 -28.93 -49.35 19.83
N GLY A 859 -28.71 -48.12 19.34
CA GLY A 859 -29.68 -47.03 19.40
C GLY A 859 -29.62 -46.26 20.73
N TRP A 860 -30.29 -45.11 20.78
CA TRP A 860 -30.38 -44.27 21.97
C TRP A 860 -31.83 -44.23 22.49
N PRO A 861 -32.08 -44.40 23.80
CA PRO A 861 -33.43 -44.60 24.33
C PRO A 861 -34.31 -43.35 24.28
N ASP A 862 -33.74 -42.16 24.50
CA ASP A 862 -34.44 -40.86 24.40
C ASP A 862 -33.79 -40.00 23.32
N MET A 863 -34.45 -39.91 22.16
CA MET A 863 -33.96 -39.14 21.02
C MET A 863 -33.93 -37.63 21.28
N ALA A 864 -34.84 -37.09 22.11
CA ALA A 864 -34.82 -35.67 22.47
C ALA A 864 -33.62 -35.33 23.38
N GLU A 865 -33.24 -36.28 24.24
CA GLU A 865 -32.02 -36.16 25.02
C GLU A 865 -30.76 -36.30 24.16
N LEU A 866 -30.72 -37.28 23.25
CA LEU A 866 -29.62 -37.43 22.29
C LEU A 866 -29.42 -36.12 21.51
N GLU A 867 -30.52 -35.51 21.08
CA GLU A 867 -30.51 -34.24 20.36
C GLU A 867 -29.93 -33.13 21.22
N ARG A 868 -30.39 -32.96 22.47
CA ARG A 868 -29.83 -31.98 23.40
C ARG A 868 -28.33 -32.17 23.61
N LEU A 869 -27.87 -33.40 23.78
CA LEU A 869 -26.45 -33.69 24.01
C LEU A 869 -25.61 -33.41 22.75
N LEU A 870 -26.06 -33.84 21.57
CA LEU A 870 -25.39 -33.56 20.31
C LEU A 870 -25.34 -32.06 20.01
N LEU A 871 -26.40 -31.32 20.35
CA LEU A 871 -26.48 -29.87 20.14
C LEU A 871 -25.87 -29.06 21.29
N ALA A 872 -25.28 -29.69 22.29
CA ALA A 872 -24.54 -29.00 23.33
C ALA A 872 -23.32 -28.31 22.72
N HIS A 873 -23.21 -26.99 22.90
CA HIS A 873 -22.09 -26.20 22.38
C HIS A 873 -21.28 -25.47 23.49
N PRO A 874 -20.63 -26.17 24.43
CA PRO A 874 -19.57 -25.54 25.20
C PRO A 874 -18.38 -25.26 24.27
N PRO A 875 -17.73 -24.07 24.31
CA PRO A 875 -16.52 -23.79 23.51
C PRO A 875 -15.38 -24.79 23.71
N THR A 876 -15.40 -25.51 24.84
CA THR A 876 -14.35 -26.41 25.32
C THR A 876 -14.70 -27.90 25.18
N LEU A 877 -15.78 -28.27 24.48
CA LEU A 877 -16.23 -29.66 24.36
C LEU A 877 -16.65 -30.02 22.94
N ARG A 878 -16.31 -31.23 22.50
CA ARG A 878 -16.88 -31.84 21.28
C ARG A 878 -17.75 -33.02 21.65
N VAL A 879 -18.91 -33.14 21.01
CA VAL A 879 -19.81 -34.28 21.20
C VAL A 879 -19.87 -35.06 19.90
N GLU A 880 -19.63 -36.37 19.94
CA GLU A 880 -19.67 -37.22 18.76
C GLU A 880 -20.47 -38.49 19.00
N PRO A 881 -21.46 -38.81 18.15
CA PRO A 881 -22.05 -40.14 18.16
C PRO A 881 -21.04 -41.16 17.64
N VAL A 882 -20.94 -42.31 18.30
CA VAL A 882 -20.03 -43.38 17.92
C VAL A 882 -20.72 -44.74 17.88
N ARG A 883 -20.24 -45.61 17.00
CA ARG A 883 -20.64 -47.02 16.91
C ARG A 883 -19.44 -47.92 17.10
N PHE A 884 -19.65 -49.01 17.82
CA PHE A 884 -18.67 -50.07 17.97
C PHE A 884 -18.63 -50.94 16.71
N GLU A 885 -17.44 -51.12 16.12
CA GLU A 885 -17.26 -52.04 15.00
C GLU A 885 -17.03 -53.48 15.49
N VAL A 886 -17.94 -54.35 15.07
CA VAL A 886 -17.83 -55.81 15.25
C VAL A 886 -16.92 -56.36 14.14
N PRO A 887 -16.03 -57.33 14.42
CA PRO A 887 -15.26 -58.00 13.38
C PRO A 887 -16.21 -58.58 12.32
N VAL A 888 -16.05 -58.19 11.06
CA VAL A 888 -16.74 -58.87 9.96
C VAL A 888 -15.98 -60.17 9.72
N GLU A 889 -16.57 -61.31 10.06
CA GLU A 889 -16.08 -62.60 9.57
C GLU A 889 -16.30 -62.64 8.05
N ASP A 890 -15.26 -63.01 7.31
CA ASP A 890 -15.23 -63.10 5.84
C ASP A 890 -16.48 -63.83 5.31
N GLY A 891 -17.44 -63.08 4.75
CA GLY A 891 -18.69 -63.69 4.28
C GLY A 891 -19.64 -62.85 3.44
N ASP A 892 -19.74 -61.53 3.63
CA ASP A 892 -20.74 -60.75 2.87
C ASP A 892 -20.31 -59.32 2.52
N ALA A 893 -19.34 -59.21 1.62
CA ALA A 893 -18.88 -57.95 1.07
C ALA A 893 -19.84 -57.32 0.03
N SER A 894 -21.05 -57.85 -0.16
CA SER A 894 -21.93 -57.51 -1.28
C SER A 894 -22.90 -56.35 -1.04
N ARG A 895 -22.91 -55.72 0.16
CA ARG A 895 -23.92 -54.69 0.52
C ARG A 895 -23.43 -53.27 0.82
N ALA A 896 -22.13 -52.97 0.79
CA ALA A 896 -21.66 -51.60 1.03
C ALA A 896 -21.38 -50.87 -0.29
N ALA A 897 -22.20 -49.88 -0.65
CA ALA A 897 -22.01 -49.07 -1.86
C ALA A 897 -20.69 -48.26 -1.87
N HIS A 898 -19.98 -48.18 -0.74
CA HIS A 898 -18.61 -47.68 -0.63
C HIS A 898 -17.89 -48.43 0.50
N PRO A 899 -16.75 -49.12 0.27
CA PRO A 899 -15.99 -49.77 1.34
C PRO A 899 -15.35 -48.70 2.23
N LEU A 900 -15.65 -48.74 3.54
CA LEU A 900 -14.96 -47.92 4.55
C LEU A 900 -13.49 -48.39 4.68
N PRO A 901 -12.53 -47.49 4.97
CA PRO A 901 -11.16 -47.89 5.23
C PRO A 901 -11.11 -48.83 6.46
N PRO A 902 -10.29 -49.89 6.47
CA PRO A 902 -10.26 -50.86 7.57
C PRO A 902 -9.83 -50.18 8.89
N ALA A 903 -10.58 -50.41 9.97
CA ALA A 903 -10.18 -50.05 11.32
C ALA A 903 -9.75 -51.32 12.07
N PRO A 904 -8.94 -51.18 13.13
CA PRO A 904 -8.63 -52.30 14.00
C PRO A 904 -9.94 -52.87 14.59
N PRO A 905 -10.15 -54.19 14.54
CA PRO A 905 -11.28 -54.84 15.20
C PRO A 905 -11.36 -54.43 16.68
N GLY A 906 -12.58 -54.15 17.17
CA GLY A 906 -12.80 -53.72 18.55
C GLY A 906 -12.56 -52.22 18.81
N THR A 907 -12.81 -51.36 17.81
CA THR A 907 -12.72 -49.90 17.95
C THR A 907 -14.07 -49.21 17.70
N TYR A 908 -14.19 -47.98 18.21
CA TYR A 908 -15.33 -47.11 17.97
C TYR A 908 -15.06 -46.21 16.77
N ARG A 909 -16.08 -46.00 15.92
CA ARG A 909 -16.09 -45.03 14.83
C ARG A 909 -17.13 -43.96 15.04
N THR A 910 -16.91 -42.78 14.48
CA THR A 910 -17.95 -41.76 14.40
C THR A 910 -19.13 -42.30 13.59
N ALA A 911 -20.34 -42.00 14.04
CA ALA A 911 -21.60 -42.43 13.44
C ALA A 911 -22.42 -41.21 13.00
N PRO A 912 -21.93 -40.42 12.02
CA PRO A 912 -22.60 -39.20 11.59
C PRO A 912 -24.02 -39.44 11.08
N GLU A 913 -24.31 -40.63 10.55
CA GLU A 913 -25.65 -41.05 10.14
C GLU A 913 -26.68 -40.96 11.27
N ALA A 914 -26.30 -41.28 12.51
CA ALA A 914 -27.20 -41.23 13.66
C ALA A 914 -27.58 -39.78 14.01
N ALA A 915 -26.66 -38.84 13.83
CA ALA A 915 -26.96 -37.41 13.99
C ALA A 915 -27.83 -36.88 12.84
N PHE A 916 -27.60 -37.32 11.59
CA PHE A 916 -28.41 -36.89 10.45
C PHE A 916 -29.87 -37.38 10.52
N GLU A 917 -30.07 -38.64 10.93
CA GLU A 917 -31.42 -39.21 11.15
C GLU A 917 -32.22 -38.40 12.17
N LEU A 918 -31.54 -37.91 13.22
CA LEU A 918 -32.14 -37.10 14.28
C LEU A 918 -32.42 -35.66 13.84
N LEU A 919 -31.52 -35.04 13.06
CA LEU A 919 -31.62 -33.62 12.69
C LEU A 919 -32.50 -33.35 11.45
N GLY A 920 -33.01 -34.40 10.79
CA GLY A 920 -34.27 -34.29 10.03
C GLY A 920 -34.22 -34.25 8.50
N GLN A 921 -33.17 -34.71 7.79
CA GLN A 921 -33.24 -35.02 6.33
C GLN A 921 -32.20 -36.06 5.85
N ARG A 922 -32.56 -36.80 4.78
CA ARG A 922 -31.72 -37.80 4.06
C ARG A 922 -30.55 -37.13 3.32
N PHE A 923 -29.44 -36.91 4.01
CA PHE A 923 -28.20 -36.41 3.43
C PHE A 923 -27.02 -37.13 4.10
N ALA A 924 -26.46 -38.14 3.44
CA ALA A 924 -25.34 -38.93 3.95
C ALA A 924 -24.02 -38.36 3.41
N HIS A 925 -23.48 -37.32 4.05
CA HIS A 925 -22.37 -36.54 3.47
C HIS A 925 -21.17 -36.32 4.40
N LEU A 926 -21.25 -36.68 5.69
CA LEU A 926 -20.06 -36.90 6.52
C LEU A 926 -19.80 -38.40 6.57
N ARG A 927 -18.58 -38.83 6.24
CA ARG A 927 -18.22 -40.26 6.24
C ARG A 927 -17.81 -40.71 7.65
N PRO A 928 -18.23 -41.92 8.09
CA PRO A 928 -17.72 -42.53 9.31
C PRO A 928 -16.19 -42.60 9.30
N GLY A 929 -15.56 -42.12 10.36
CA GLY A 929 -14.12 -42.06 10.53
C GLY A 929 -13.68 -42.71 11.83
N VAL A 930 -12.44 -43.19 11.88
CA VAL A 930 -11.82 -43.62 13.13
C VAL A 930 -11.33 -42.38 13.86
N LEU A 931 -11.93 -42.05 15.00
CA LEU A 931 -11.47 -40.98 15.85
C LEU A 931 -10.77 -41.60 17.08
N PRO A 932 -9.43 -41.52 17.19
CA PRO A 932 -8.72 -42.14 18.30
C PRO A 932 -9.08 -41.43 19.62
N PRO A 933 -9.55 -42.16 20.65
CA PRO A 933 -9.84 -41.57 21.95
C PRO A 933 -8.55 -41.16 22.68
N ALA A 934 -8.61 -40.06 23.41
CA ALA A 934 -7.52 -39.43 24.15
C ALA A 934 -7.83 -39.42 25.66
N PRO A 935 -6.79 -39.30 26.52
CA PRO A 935 -7.01 -39.14 27.96
C PRO A 935 -7.91 -37.93 28.27
N GLY A 936 -8.93 -38.13 29.11
CA GLY A 936 -9.92 -37.10 29.46
C GLY A 936 -11.17 -37.06 28.58
N ASP A 937 -11.20 -37.80 27.47
CA ASP A 937 -12.44 -38.03 26.70
C ASP A 937 -13.40 -38.90 27.52
N LEU A 938 -14.70 -38.68 27.36
CA LEU A 938 -15.76 -39.42 28.04
C LEU A 938 -16.56 -40.24 27.03
N LEU A 939 -16.75 -41.53 27.26
CA LEU A 939 -17.70 -42.37 26.54
C LEU A 939 -18.95 -42.58 27.40
N LEU A 940 -20.10 -42.10 26.92
CA LEU A 940 -21.39 -42.26 27.56
C LEU A 940 -22.20 -43.34 26.85
N ARG A 941 -22.59 -44.38 27.60
CA ARG A 941 -23.43 -45.47 27.15
C ARG A 941 -24.92 -45.25 27.49
N PRO A 942 -25.85 -45.75 26.66
CA PRO A 942 -27.28 -45.59 26.86
C PRO A 942 -27.86 -46.47 27.98
N SER A 943 -27.15 -47.53 28.39
CA SER A 943 -27.54 -48.44 29.48
C SER A 943 -26.32 -48.98 30.21
N ALA A 944 -26.48 -49.24 31.51
CA ALA A 944 -25.53 -49.93 32.38
C ALA A 944 -25.51 -51.46 32.19
N ASP A 945 -26.33 -52.00 31.29
CA ASP A 945 -26.43 -53.45 31.07
C ASP A 945 -25.08 -54.10 30.67
N PRO A 946 -24.88 -55.39 31.01
CA PRO A 946 -23.64 -56.09 30.67
C PRO A 946 -23.43 -56.20 29.16
N LEU A 947 -22.27 -55.75 28.67
CA LEU A 947 -21.91 -55.90 27.25
C LEU A 947 -21.30 -57.27 26.94
N PRO A 948 -21.36 -57.73 25.68
CA PRO A 948 -20.57 -58.85 25.16
C PRO A 948 -19.05 -58.71 25.45
N MET A 949 -18.35 -59.85 25.57
CA MET A 949 -16.95 -59.94 26.03
C MET A 949 -15.94 -59.18 25.14
N ASP A 950 -16.18 -59.14 23.84
CA ASP A 950 -15.43 -58.39 22.84
C ASP A 950 -15.50 -56.87 23.08
N ARG A 951 -16.69 -56.34 23.40
CA ARG A 951 -16.90 -54.93 23.75
C ARG A 951 -16.29 -54.56 25.10
N GLN A 952 -16.39 -55.43 26.09
CA GLN A 952 -15.74 -55.21 27.40
C GLN A 952 -14.23 -55.06 27.30
N SER A 953 -13.60 -55.75 26.34
CA SER A 953 -12.17 -55.65 26.09
C SER A 953 -11.78 -54.30 25.49
N ALA A 954 -12.62 -53.76 24.61
CA ALA A 954 -12.45 -52.42 24.04
C ALA A 954 -12.66 -51.31 25.08
N LEU A 955 -13.69 -51.40 25.91
CA LEU A 955 -13.92 -50.46 27.01
C LEU A 955 -12.72 -50.40 27.98
N ARG A 956 -12.19 -51.56 28.38
CA ARG A 956 -10.97 -51.63 29.19
C ARG A 956 -9.75 -51.02 28.49
N ALA A 957 -9.69 -51.09 27.16
CA ALA A 957 -8.64 -50.44 26.39
C ALA A 957 -8.76 -48.91 26.41
N LEU A 958 -9.99 -48.36 26.40
CA LEU A 958 -10.24 -46.93 26.55
C LEU A 958 -9.91 -46.43 27.96
N GLU A 959 -10.30 -47.14 29.01
CA GLU A 959 -9.95 -46.81 30.40
C GLU A 959 -8.43 -46.79 30.60
N ARG A 960 -7.71 -47.79 30.05
CA ARG A 960 -6.24 -47.82 30.09
C ARG A 960 -5.58 -46.65 29.35
N ARG A 961 -6.28 -46.04 28.39
CA ARG A 961 -5.87 -44.82 27.68
C ARG A 961 -6.28 -43.54 28.42
N GLY A 962 -6.88 -43.65 29.61
CA GLY A 962 -7.30 -42.52 30.43
C GLY A 962 -8.63 -41.89 30.00
N CYS A 963 -9.45 -42.61 29.23
CA CYS A 963 -10.82 -42.18 28.94
C CYS A 963 -11.75 -42.48 30.12
N ILE A 964 -12.77 -41.64 30.31
CA ILE A 964 -13.78 -41.77 31.35
C ILE A 964 -14.96 -42.55 30.77
N LEU A 965 -15.38 -43.63 31.43
CA LEU A 965 -16.56 -44.38 31.01
C LEU A 965 -17.74 -44.05 31.93
N ALA A 966 -18.89 -43.79 31.34
CA ALA A 966 -20.15 -43.60 32.04
C ALA A 966 -21.28 -44.35 31.34
N ALA A 967 -22.28 -44.77 32.09
CA ALA A 967 -23.48 -45.42 31.56
C ALA A 967 -24.72 -44.87 32.26
N ARG A 968 -25.86 -44.87 31.58
CA ARG A 968 -27.13 -44.51 32.23
C ARG A 968 -27.67 -45.66 33.07
N ASP A 969 -28.05 -45.33 34.30
CA ASP A 969 -28.81 -46.24 35.14
C ASP A 969 -30.29 -46.27 34.74
N ALA A 970 -31.08 -47.10 35.42
CA ALA A 970 -32.51 -47.24 35.16
C ALA A 970 -33.33 -45.95 35.41
N ALA A 971 -32.77 -44.97 36.14
CA ALA A 971 -33.36 -43.66 36.36
C ALA A 971 -32.91 -42.63 35.31
N GLY A 972 -32.07 -43.03 34.34
CA GLY A 972 -31.52 -42.15 33.32
C GLY A 972 -30.33 -41.30 33.82
N THR A 973 -29.84 -41.52 35.04
CA THR A 973 -28.70 -40.78 35.59
C THR A 973 -27.39 -41.35 35.04
N ALA A 974 -26.46 -40.48 34.65
CA ALA A 974 -25.14 -40.91 34.21
C ALA A 974 -24.30 -41.35 35.41
N VAL A 975 -23.99 -42.64 35.48
CA VAL A 975 -23.17 -43.25 36.54
C VAL A 975 -21.78 -43.57 35.97
N PRO A 976 -20.68 -43.05 36.54
CA PRO A 976 -19.34 -43.40 36.09
C PRO A 976 -19.00 -44.86 36.44
N ALA A 977 -18.11 -45.47 35.64
CA ALA A 977 -17.51 -46.74 36.01
C ALA A 977 -16.77 -46.63 37.37
N ALA A 978 -16.75 -47.71 38.14
CA ALA A 978 -16.34 -47.72 39.54
C ALA A 978 -15.00 -47.00 39.79
N GLY A 979 -15.04 -45.90 40.54
CA GLY A 979 -13.85 -45.11 40.93
C GLY A 979 -13.54 -43.89 40.05
N ALA A 980 -14.26 -43.68 38.94
CA ALA A 980 -14.08 -42.49 38.10
C ALA A 980 -14.95 -41.29 38.56
N ILE A 981 -14.41 -40.08 38.46
CA ILE A 981 -15.13 -38.82 38.75
C ILE A 981 -15.57 -38.21 37.42
N LEU A 982 -16.86 -37.93 37.28
CA LEU A 982 -17.39 -37.24 36.10
C LEU A 982 -16.84 -35.81 36.03
N PRO A 983 -16.36 -35.33 34.87
CA PRO A 983 -15.84 -33.98 34.75
C PRO A 983 -16.89 -32.91 35.04
N VAL A 984 -16.46 -31.76 35.60
CA VAL A 984 -17.35 -30.61 35.89
C VAL A 984 -18.09 -30.15 34.64
N TRP A 985 -17.42 -30.14 33.48
CA TRP A 985 -18.05 -29.77 32.21
C TRP A 985 -19.16 -30.76 31.80
N PHE A 986 -19.06 -32.04 32.15
CA PHE A 986 -20.06 -33.05 31.82
C PHE A 986 -21.26 -32.95 32.77
N GLN A 987 -21.00 -32.70 34.05
CA GLN A 987 -22.05 -32.47 35.04
C GLN A 987 -22.92 -31.26 34.68
N ALA A 988 -22.33 -30.21 34.09
CA ALA A 988 -23.07 -29.03 33.61
C ALA A 988 -23.98 -29.30 32.40
N LEU A 989 -23.82 -30.43 31.71
CA LEU A 989 -24.68 -30.84 30.58
C LEU A 989 -25.89 -31.67 30.99
N LEU A 990 -25.89 -32.19 32.22
CA LEU A 990 -27.01 -32.96 32.74
C LEU A 990 -28.08 -31.99 33.26
N PRO A 991 -29.37 -32.22 33.00
CA PRO A 991 -30.43 -31.39 33.56
C PRO A 991 -30.36 -31.43 35.09
N SER A 992 -30.53 -30.26 35.71
CA SER A 992 -30.60 -30.08 37.16
C SER A 992 -31.79 -30.80 37.78
#